data_AF-A0A1G8UHA3-F1
#
_entry.id   AF-A0A1G8UHA3-F1
#
_cell.length_a   1.000
_cell.length_b   1.000
_cell.length_c   1.000
_cell.angle_alpha   90.00
_cell.angle_beta   90.00
_cell.angle_gamma   90.00
#
_symmetry.space_group_name_H-M   'P 1'
#
loop_
_entity.id
_entity.type
_entity.pdbx_description
1 polymer ?
#
loop_
_entity_poly.entity_id
_entity_poly.type
_entity_poly.pdbx_seq_one_letter_code
_entity_poly.pdbx_strand_id
1 'polypeptide(L)'
;MRAAAAAISAATTQAEVDAAAKLVAIESVRSSTAKQAAIKLVRLQEIRLEHASVVSKALQDKLDGQISSPAYTYLEERAAALSTLLSAGVSTQLQTVGKAVASPSLTVEAPFAALKSGTGSITPAAGWVGFPGGCALPAAQDTFRPQPLSPGPSIITTSKMVQDTKARMLADPLQAKEHAYLLRSAIAEGIIVRDPATPWIWFPTRVMRLGYGWLAGQDILARDKLATDTRDILLAGPGTMGSLRSATVLTAAATAADWIGGVPAVNDSVLVKWIGAMSCMLADHDNWVDGPTNLSAIHDSAMFLAAVAFLKDRPTQSAALAKATLTAVQPALRSITTDGGSFEGPGYWNYQSTAVSSLYSTMANVYGTAPVSLPSLANVSKYAIDAATPTGQAIDFADSFQQRMSPLMPAWDSYTRRDSAVAGWVINEYQKARDVRLLWWWTSPTTPRQPVSARFSTTGLAVLQAPGKTAALKGGTNGSLHSHLDLGTFSYHSKGVDWIIDPGAGSYSLPGYFSSTQRWTYWKTSTASHSTISDSGKNQPLTATAALAVPSPTGAVVDLRAALPGTTKALRSAALTTAGVNLTDSIQTPQPRDLRWQIVTDATVTITGTQATLNKSGQTLTITFTGAPPTAQLTAAPAPETSSTGAKLTLLTLTLPQITTTTLTATFK
;
A
#
# COMPACT_ATOMS: atom_id res chain seq x y z
N MET A 1 27.88 28.38 -13.59
CA MET A 1 29.14 28.69 -14.32
C MET A 1 28.92 29.12 -15.78
N ARG A 2 28.19 28.36 -16.63
CA ARG A 2 27.97 28.73 -18.06
C ARG A 2 27.34 30.10 -18.27
N ALA A 3 26.34 30.47 -17.46
CA ALA A 3 25.70 31.79 -17.52
C ALA A 3 26.67 32.94 -17.16
N ALA A 4 27.57 32.71 -16.19
CA ALA A 4 28.57 33.71 -15.80
C ALA A 4 29.68 33.86 -16.86
N ALA A 5 30.10 32.76 -17.49
CA ALA A 5 31.02 32.78 -18.62
C ALA A 5 30.41 33.51 -19.84
N ALA A 6 29.13 33.25 -20.14
CA ALA A 6 28.41 33.94 -21.20
C ALA A 6 28.29 35.45 -20.92
N ALA A 7 28.07 35.86 -19.67
CA ALA A 7 28.03 37.26 -19.27
C ALA A 7 29.39 37.95 -19.43
N ILE A 8 30.50 37.26 -19.16
CA ILE A 8 31.86 37.78 -19.42
C ILE A 8 32.09 37.94 -20.93
N SER A 9 31.73 36.93 -21.73
CA SER A 9 31.92 36.97 -23.19
C SER A 9 31.05 38.00 -23.91
N ALA A 10 29.91 38.38 -23.31
CA ALA A 10 28.97 39.36 -23.85
C ALA A 10 29.22 40.79 -23.33
N ALA A 11 30.12 40.98 -22.36
CA ALA A 11 30.39 42.30 -21.78
C ALA A 11 31.12 43.20 -22.78
N THR A 12 30.58 44.41 -22.98
CA THR A 12 31.14 45.45 -23.87
C THR A 12 31.68 46.65 -23.09
N THR A 13 31.41 46.71 -21.78
CA THR A 13 31.85 47.77 -20.87
C THR A 13 32.53 47.21 -19.61
N GLN A 14 33.38 48.02 -18.96
CA GLN A 14 34.04 47.61 -17.71
C GLN A 14 33.03 47.32 -16.58
N ALA A 15 31.93 48.06 -16.51
CA ALA A 15 30.87 47.82 -15.52
C ALA A 15 30.21 46.44 -15.71
N GLU A 16 30.03 45.99 -16.95
CA GLU A 16 29.51 44.65 -17.27
C GLU A 16 30.52 43.56 -16.92
N VAL A 17 31.82 43.79 -17.17
CA VAL A 17 32.90 42.88 -16.74
C VAL A 17 32.93 42.75 -15.21
N ASP A 18 32.82 43.85 -14.47
CA ASP A 18 32.81 43.85 -13.01
C ASP A 18 31.56 43.13 -12.46
N ALA A 19 30.40 43.31 -13.09
CA ALA A 19 29.18 42.59 -12.76
C ALA A 19 29.31 41.09 -13.02
N ALA A 20 29.90 40.70 -14.16
CA ALA A 20 30.14 39.31 -14.50
C ALA A 20 31.18 38.65 -13.57
N ALA A 21 32.22 39.38 -13.16
CA ALA A 21 33.20 38.92 -12.17
C ALA A 21 32.56 38.64 -10.80
N LYS A 22 31.63 39.50 -10.35
CA LYS A 22 30.84 39.25 -9.13
C LYS A 22 30.00 37.97 -9.26
N LEU A 23 29.39 37.72 -10.41
CA LEU A 23 28.64 36.49 -10.67
C LEU A 23 29.54 35.24 -10.64
N VAL A 24 30.74 35.31 -11.22
CA VAL A 24 31.73 34.22 -11.16
C VAL A 24 32.16 33.95 -9.72
N ALA A 25 32.44 34.98 -8.92
CA ALA A 25 32.82 34.83 -7.52
C ALA A 25 31.71 34.15 -6.69
N ILE A 26 30.45 34.58 -6.86
CA ILE A 26 29.27 33.98 -6.21
C ILE A 26 29.14 32.50 -6.60
N GLU A 27 29.28 32.21 -7.88
CA GLU A 27 29.14 30.85 -8.40
C GLU A 27 30.30 29.92 -7.97
N SER A 28 31.51 30.46 -7.84
CA SER A 28 32.66 29.75 -7.29
C SER A 28 32.40 29.34 -5.83
N VAL A 29 31.86 30.25 -5.02
CA VAL A 29 31.44 29.94 -3.65
C VAL A 29 30.35 28.86 -3.65
N ARG A 30 29.29 28.99 -4.47
CA ARG A 30 28.23 27.97 -4.57
C ARG A 30 28.77 26.58 -4.90
N SER A 31 29.67 26.50 -5.88
CA SER A 31 30.29 25.24 -6.30
C SER A 31 31.14 24.63 -5.19
N SER A 32 31.96 25.44 -4.53
CA SER A 32 32.75 25.02 -3.37
C SER A 32 31.86 24.51 -2.24
N THR A 33 30.80 25.24 -1.92
CA THR A 33 29.83 24.87 -0.89
C THR A 33 29.11 23.57 -1.21
N ALA A 34 28.66 23.37 -2.45
CA ALA A 34 28.05 22.12 -2.87
C ALA A 34 29.01 20.93 -2.69
N LYS A 35 30.28 21.08 -3.12
CA LYS A 35 31.31 20.04 -2.94
C LYS A 35 31.58 19.75 -1.47
N GLN A 36 31.79 20.78 -0.64
CA GLN A 36 32.10 20.61 0.77
C GLN A 36 30.92 20.04 1.57
N ALA A 37 29.71 20.50 1.31
CA ALA A 37 28.51 19.97 1.94
C ALA A 37 28.28 18.50 1.55
N ALA A 38 28.53 18.11 0.29
CA ALA A 38 28.44 16.71 -0.14
C ALA A 38 29.44 15.81 0.60
N ILE A 39 30.71 16.23 0.71
CA ILE A 39 31.74 15.49 1.48
C ILE A 39 31.30 15.32 2.94
N LYS A 40 30.77 16.38 3.55
CA LYS A 40 30.32 16.36 4.94
C LYS A 40 29.07 15.50 5.15
N LEU A 41 28.14 15.48 4.20
CA LEU A 41 26.96 14.59 4.23
C LEU A 41 27.38 13.13 4.16
N VAL A 42 28.33 12.77 3.29
CA VAL A 42 28.91 11.42 3.25
C VAL A 42 29.54 11.07 4.60
N ARG A 43 30.34 11.97 5.18
CA ARG A 43 30.94 11.72 6.49
C ARG A 43 29.91 11.56 7.61
N LEU A 44 28.83 12.34 7.61
CA LEU A 44 27.73 12.18 8.56
C LEU A 44 27.03 10.83 8.42
N GLN A 45 26.86 10.34 7.20
CA GLN A 45 26.31 9.02 6.92
C GLN A 45 27.23 7.90 7.43
N GLU A 46 28.55 8.02 7.24
CA GLU A 46 29.53 7.08 7.79
C GLU A 46 29.46 7.02 9.33
N ILE A 47 29.48 8.18 10.00
CA ILE A 47 29.39 8.25 11.46
C ILE A 47 28.09 7.63 11.96
N ARG A 48 26.99 7.83 11.25
CA ARG A 48 25.70 7.20 11.58
C ARG A 48 25.75 5.68 11.50
N LEU A 49 26.41 5.11 10.49
CA LEU A 49 26.61 3.66 10.39
C LEU A 49 27.50 3.13 11.53
N GLU A 50 28.58 3.84 11.86
CA GLU A 50 29.43 3.48 12.98
C GLU A 50 28.69 3.59 14.33
N HIS A 51 27.87 4.64 14.52
CA HIS A 51 27.01 4.83 15.70
C HIS A 51 26.04 3.66 15.88
N ALA A 52 25.36 3.23 14.81
CA ALA A 52 24.48 2.07 14.84
C ALA A 52 25.23 0.78 15.25
N SER A 53 26.47 0.61 14.76
CA SER A 53 27.32 -0.53 15.13
C SER A 53 27.70 -0.52 16.62
N VAL A 54 28.13 0.64 17.15
CA VAL A 54 28.48 0.80 18.58
C VAL A 54 27.29 0.44 19.48
N VAL A 55 26.10 0.94 19.15
CA VAL A 55 24.89 0.69 19.95
C VAL A 55 24.44 -0.75 19.83
N SER A 56 24.49 -1.34 18.63
CA SER A 56 24.14 -2.75 18.42
C SER A 56 25.06 -3.69 19.18
N LYS A 57 26.37 -3.40 19.21
CA LYS A 57 27.34 -4.14 20.03
C LYS A 57 27.04 -4.00 21.51
N ALA A 58 26.79 -2.78 22.00
CA ALA A 58 26.45 -2.56 23.41
C ALA A 58 25.17 -3.29 23.83
N LEU A 59 24.15 -3.31 22.96
CA LEU A 59 22.93 -4.09 23.19
C LEU A 59 23.25 -5.59 23.28
N GLN A 60 24.05 -6.12 22.34
CA GLN A 60 24.44 -7.52 22.36
C GLN A 60 25.24 -7.86 23.64
N ASP A 61 26.16 -6.99 24.05
CA ASP A 61 26.95 -7.16 25.28
C ASP A 61 26.07 -7.15 26.53
N LYS A 62 25.02 -6.33 26.55
CA LYS A 62 24.03 -6.35 27.63
C LYS A 62 23.28 -7.69 27.65
N LEU A 63 22.80 -8.15 26.49
CA LEU A 63 22.06 -9.40 26.36
C LEU A 63 22.92 -10.62 26.76
N ASP A 64 24.23 -10.57 26.47
CA ASP A 64 25.20 -11.60 26.81
C ASP A 64 25.74 -11.47 28.26
N GLY A 65 25.28 -10.46 29.01
CA GLY A 65 25.72 -10.20 30.40
C GLY A 65 27.15 -9.66 30.53
N GLN A 66 27.75 -9.19 29.44
CA GLN A 66 29.11 -8.62 29.39
C GLN A 66 29.15 -7.19 29.94
N ILE A 67 28.05 -6.44 29.85
CA ILE A 67 27.91 -5.13 30.50
C ILE A 67 26.64 -5.07 31.35
N SER A 68 26.70 -4.27 32.42
CA SER A 68 25.56 -4.08 33.32
C SER A 68 24.45 -3.25 32.69
N SER A 69 23.22 -3.40 33.18
CA SER A 69 22.10 -2.57 32.73
C SER A 69 22.34 -1.06 32.92
N PRO A 70 22.89 -0.57 34.06
CA PRO A 70 23.23 0.85 34.21
C PRO A 70 24.29 1.33 33.21
N ALA A 71 25.31 0.51 32.92
CA ALA A 71 26.34 0.86 31.94
C ALA A 71 25.76 0.98 30.53
N TYR A 72 24.84 0.07 30.16
CA TYR A 72 24.11 0.17 28.90
C TYR A 72 23.22 1.41 28.85
N THR A 73 22.44 1.70 29.90
CA THR A 73 21.57 2.90 29.96
C THR A 73 22.39 4.18 29.77
N TYR A 74 23.56 4.27 30.42
CA TYR A 74 24.47 5.41 30.23
C TYR A 74 24.94 5.56 28.78
N LEU A 75 25.26 4.44 28.10
CA LEU A 75 25.64 4.45 26.69
C LEU A 75 24.44 4.82 25.80
N GLU A 76 23.26 4.29 26.09
CA GLU A 76 22.01 4.54 25.36
C GLU A 76 21.66 6.03 25.32
N GLU A 77 21.69 6.70 26.49
CA GLU A 77 21.41 8.14 26.60
C GLU A 77 22.37 8.97 25.75
N ARG A 78 23.67 8.64 25.80
CA ARG A 78 24.71 9.32 25.00
C ARG A 78 24.54 9.05 23.51
N ALA A 79 24.17 7.82 23.14
CA ALA A 79 23.91 7.46 21.77
C ALA A 79 22.66 8.17 21.22
N ALA A 80 21.60 8.30 22.01
CA ALA A 80 20.43 9.09 21.65
C ALA A 80 20.81 10.57 21.48
N ALA A 81 21.59 11.15 22.39
CA ALA A 81 22.07 12.52 22.26
C ALA A 81 22.92 12.71 20.98
N LEU A 82 23.84 11.79 20.66
CA LEU A 82 24.63 11.87 19.43
C LEU A 82 23.73 11.84 18.18
N SER A 83 22.70 11.00 18.16
CA SER A 83 21.77 10.94 17.01
C SER A 83 21.10 12.29 16.72
N THR A 84 20.83 13.10 17.74
CA THR A 84 20.28 14.46 17.56
C THR A 84 21.27 15.41 16.89
N LEU A 85 22.56 15.33 17.26
CA LEU A 85 23.62 16.13 16.67
C LEU A 85 23.87 15.72 15.21
N LEU A 86 23.77 14.42 14.90
CA LEU A 86 23.86 13.90 13.54
C LEU A 86 22.73 14.45 12.66
N SER A 87 21.46 14.34 13.10
CA SER A 87 20.32 14.87 12.34
C SER A 87 20.40 16.39 12.17
N ALA A 88 20.81 17.13 13.21
CA ALA A 88 21.02 18.58 13.12
C ALA A 88 22.14 18.94 12.12
N GLY A 89 23.24 18.17 12.11
CA GLY A 89 24.34 18.30 11.16
C GLY A 89 23.88 18.06 9.72
N VAL A 90 23.13 16.99 9.47
CA VAL A 90 22.55 16.69 8.14
C VAL A 90 21.65 17.83 7.69
N SER A 91 20.73 18.29 8.55
CA SER A 91 19.83 19.42 8.24
C SER A 91 20.61 20.68 7.89
N THR A 92 21.68 20.99 8.64
CA THR A 92 22.52 22.16 8.37
C THR A 92 23.23 22.05 7.03
N GLN A 93 23.80 20.88 6.71
CA GLN A 93 24.47 20.71 5.42
C GLN A 93 23.48 20.81 4.26
N LEU A 94 22.34 20.12 4.31
CA LEU A 94 21.30 20.18 3.27
C LEU A 94 20.79 21.60 3.03
N GLN A 95 20.61 22.39 4.08
CA GLN A 95 20.19 23.79 3.95
C GLN A 95 21.26 24.71 3.35
N THR A 96 22.51 24.28 3.23
CA THR A 96 23.61 25.07 2.66
C THR A 96 24.02 24.65 1.25
N VAL A 97 23.68 23.43 0.83
CA VAL A 97 23.94 22.93 -0.54
C VAL A 97 23.38 23.91 -1.57
N GLY A 98 24.22 24.30 -2.54
CA GLY A 98 23.85 25.19 -3.64
C GLY A 98 23.74 26.68 -3.27
N LYS A 99 23.95 27.06 -2.01
CA LYS A 99 23.97 28.47 -1.57
C LYS A 99 25.36 29.09 -1.67
N ALA A 100 25.41 30.41 -1.86
CA ALA A 100 26.65 31.18 -1.94
C ALA A 100 27.18 31.56 -0.54
N VAL A 101 27.33 30.57 0.34
CA VAL A 101 27.78 30.73 1.73
C VAL A 101 28.76 29.62 2.07
N ALA A 102 29.72 29.84 2.97
CA ALA A 102 30.62 28.76 3.39
C ALA A 102 29.84 27.60 4.03
N SER A 103 30.18 26.37 3.65
CA SER A 103 29.61 25.17 4.28
C SER A 103 30.08 25.06 5.74
N PRO A 104 29.19 25.01 6.75
CA PRO A 104 29.55 24.94 8.16
C PRO A 104 30.37 23.68 8.50
N SER A 105 31.28 23.79 9.47
CA SER A 105 32.08 22.65 9.97
C SER A 105 31.22 21.60 10.67
N LEU A 106 31.67 20.34 10.66
CA LEU A 106 31.04 19.27 11.43
C LEU A 106 31.36 19.40 12.91
N THR A 107 30.33 19.38 13.75
CA THR A 107 30.45 19.46 15.22
C THR A 107 30.31 18.10 15.90
N VAL A 108 30.09 17.03 15.13
CA VAL A 108 29.75 15.69 15.62
C VAL A 108 30.95 14.79 15.92
N GLU A 109 32.15 15.12 15.41
CA GLU A 109 33.33 14.25 15.49
C GLU A 109 33.79 14.04 16.95
N ALA A 110 33.89 15.12 17.74
CA ALA A 110 34.29 15.02 19.14
C ALA A 110 33.23 14.29 20.00
N PRO A 111 31.92 14.60 19.91
CA PRO A 111 30.87 13.79 20.53
C PRO A 111 30.90 12.32 20.14
N PHE A 112 31.19 12.00 18.88
CA PHE A 112 31.28 10.62 18.42
C PHE A 112 32.51 9.89 18.99
N ALA A 113 33.67 10.54 19.03
CA ALA A 113 34.85 10.00 19.70
C ALA A 113 34.59 9.73 21.19
N ALA A 114 33.91 10.65 21.87
CA ALA A 114 33.49 10.48 23.26
C ALA A 114 32.55 9.27 23.42
N LEU A 115 31.59 9.08 22.51
CA LEU A 115 30.71 7.90 22.53
C LEU A 115 31.55 6.61 22.48
N LYS A 116 32.47 6.51 21.52
CA LYS A 116 33.33 5.33 21.32
C LYS A 116 34.24 5.02 22.51
N SER A 117 34.78 6.03 23.18
CA SER A 117 35.64 5.84 24.36
C SER A 117 34.86 5.57 25.65
N GLY A 118 33.53 5.72 25.64
CA GLY A 118 32.71 5.59 26.85
C GLY A 118 32.86 6.74 27.85
N THR A 119 33.49 7.86 27.48
CA THR A 119 33.86 8.94 28.41
C THR A 119 33.14 10.26 28.12
N GLY A 120 32.73 11.00 29.16
CA GLY A 120 32.20 12.37 29.04
C GLY A 120 30.73 12.45 28.59
N SER A 121 30.10 13.60 28.80
CA SER A 121 28.70 13.86 28.42
C SER A 121 28.57 14.29 26.95
N ILE A 122 27.44 13.94 26.31
CA ILE A 122 27.07 14.43 24.98
C ILE A 122 25.81 15.27 25.12
N THR A 123 25.89 16.57 24.82
CA THR A 123 24.74 17.47 24.87
C THR A 123 23.90 17.31 23.60
N PRO A 124 22.59 17.02 23.69
CA PRO A 124 21.73 16.87 22.52
C PRO A 124 21.48 18.20 21.80
N ALA A 125 21.18 18.13 20.50
CA ALA A 125 20.70 19.27 19.72
C ALA A 125 19.26 19.61 20.08
N ALA A 126 18.97 20.91 20.26
CA ALA A 126 17.61 21.39 20.50
C ALA A 126 16.67 21.09 19.30
N GLY A 127 15.39 20.83 19.59
CA GLY A 127 14.37 20.58 18.56
C GLY A 127 14.35 19.15 18.00
N TRP A 128 15.22 18.27 18.48
CA TRP A 128 15.34 16.88 18.04
C TRP A 128 15.13 15.90 19.20
N VAL A 129 14.59 14.74 18.90
CA VAL A 129 14.44 13.62 19.84
C VAL A 129 15.24 12.44 19.33
N GLY A 130 16.20 11.99 20.15
CA GLY A 130 17.19 10.99 19.77
C GLY A 130 16.71 9.54 19.89
N PHE A 131 17.20 8.69 18.98
CA PHE A 131 16.99 7.25 18.99
C PHE A 131 18.35 6.54 18.99
N PRO A 132 18.66 5.69 19.98
CA PRO A 132 19.94 5.01 20.06
C PRO A 132 20.08 4.01 18.90
N GLY A 133 21.19 4.09 18.19
CA GLY A 133 21.44 3.28 16.99
C GLY A 133 20.56 3.63 15.78
N GLY A 134 19.79 4.72 15.89
CA GLY A 134 18.92 5.24 14.85
C GLY A 134 19.11 6.72 14.59
N CYS A 135 18.11 7.32 13.97
CA CYS A 135 18.11 8.73 13.60
C CYS A 135 17.20 9.52 14.52
N ALA A 136 17.61 10.73 14.88
CA ALA A 136 16.74 11.61 15.62
C ALA A 136 15.62 12.13 14.71
N LEU A 137 14.42 12.23 15.27
CA LEU A 137 13.24 12.81 14.63
C LEU A 137 12.97 14.20 15.21
N PRO A 138 12.30 15.10 14.47
CA PRO A 138 11.89 16.39 15.01
C PRO A 138 11.03 16.22 16.26
N ALA A 139 11.27 17.06 17.27
CA ALA A 139 10.47 17.06 18.49
C ALA A 139 8.97 17.29 18.17
N ALA A 140 8.13 16.66 18.99
CA ALA A 140 6.68 16.72 18.88
C ALA A 140 6.06 17.23 20.18
N GLN A 141 4.90 17.88 20.05
CA GLN A 141 4.07 18.21 21.20
C GLN A 141 3.50 16.93 21.83
N ASP A 142 3.19 16.97 23.13
CA ASP A 142 2.64 15.81 23.85
C ASP A 142 1.27 15.36 23.31
N THR A 143 0.56 16.21 22.57
CA THR A 143 -0.67 15.83 21.84
C THR A 143 -0.47 14.71 20.83
N PHE A 144 0.76 14.52 20.34
CA PHE A 144 1.12 13.40 19.49
C PHE A 144 1.45 12.13 20.27
N ARG A 145 1.59 12.17 21.60
CA ARG A 145 1.85 10.98 22.39
C ARG A 145 0.61 10.09 22.40
N PRO A 146 0.66 8.85 21.88
CA PRO A 146 -0.46 7.93 22.02
C PRO A 146 -0.64 7.55 23.49
N GLN A 147 -1.87 7.69 24.00
CA GLN A 147 -2.23 7.39 25.38
C GLN A 147 -3.48 6.51 25.40
N PRO A 148 -3.39 5.23 25.82
CA PRO A 148 -4.55 4.37 25.92
C PRO A 148 -5.70 5.02 26.70
N LEU A 149 -6.89 5.08 26.10
CA LEU A 149 -8.07 5.69 26.71
C LEU A 149 -8.71 4.82 27.79
N SER A 150 -8.31 3.55 27.86
CA SER A 150 -8.79 2.58 28.86
C SER A 150 -7.69 1.57 29.21
N PRO A 151 -7.72 0.97 30.41
CA PRO A 151 -6.83 -0.13 30.76
C PRO A 151 -7.03 -1.37 29.87
N GLY A 152 -5.94 -2.12 29.66
CA GLY A 152 -5.90 -3.34 28.86
C GLY A 152 -5.44 -3.09 27.43
N PRO A 153 -5.86 -3.91 26.45
CA PRO A 153 -5.43 -3.74 25.06
C PRO A 153 -5.92 -2.40 24.51
N SER A 154 -5.10 -1.84 23.63
CA SER A 154 -5.31 -0.57 22.95
C SER A 154 -5.06 -0.68 21.44
N ILE A 155 -4.25 -1.63 20.99
CA ILE A 155 -4.04 -1.92 19.58
C ILE A 155 -5.19 -2.79 19.08
N ILE A 156 -5.87 -2.33 18.02
CA ILE A 156 -6.98 -3.00 17.31
C ILE A 156 -8.27 -3.18 18.13
N THR A 157 -8.18 -3.49 19.42
CA THR A 157 -9.29 -3.80 20.32
C THR A 157 -9.12 -3.13 21.68
N THR A 158 -10.16 -3.22 22.52
CA THR A 158 -10.17 -2.73 23.90
C THR A 158 -10.77 -3.77 24.84
N SER A 159 -10.54 -3.62 26.15
CA SER A 159 -11.20 -4.44 27.18
C SER A 159 -12.73 -4.45 27.01
N LYS A 160 -13.32 -3.29 26.67
CA LYS A 160 -14.76 -3.17 26.42
C LYS A 160 -15.19 -3.97 25.19
N MET A 161 -14.50 -3.83 24.05
CA MET A 161 -14.84 -4.60 22.85
C MET A 161 -14.79 -6.11 23.11
N VAL A 162 -13.75 -6.57 23.83
CA VAL A 162 -13.62 -7.98 24.22
C VAL A 162 -14.78 -8.44 25.11
N GLN A 163 -15.14 -7.66 26.14
CA GLN A 163 -16.26 -7.97 27.04
C GLN A 163 -17.60 -8.00 26.29
N ASP A 164 -17.85 -7.00 25.44
CA ASP A 164 -19.07 -6.93 24.64
C ASP A 164 -19.17 -8.14 23.70
N THR A 165 -18.05 -8.59 23.11
CA THR A 165 -18.01 -9.83 22.30
C THR A 165 -18.36 -11.07 23.12
N LYS A 166 -17.82 -11.22 24.33
CA LYS A 166 -18.18 -12.34 25.23
C LYS A 166 -19.66 -12.34 25.56
N ALA A 167 -20.21 -11.17 25.92
CA ALA A 167 -21.62 -11.04 26.26
C ALA A 167 -22.52 -11.45 25.08
N ARG A 168 -22.20 -11.01 23.86
CA ARG A 168 -22.94 -11.43 22.66
C ARG A 168 -22.88 -12.95 22.42
N MET A 169 -21.71 -13.55 22.61
CA MET A 169 -21.50 -14.99 22.41
C MET A 169 -22.23 -15.87 23.43
N LEU A 170 -22.47 -15.36 24.64
CA LEU A 170 -23.29 -16.06 25.64
C LEU A 170 -24.79 -15.93 25.36
N ALA A 171 -25.22 -14.88 24.66
CA ALA A 171 -26.63 -14.60 24.39
C ALA A 171 -27.15 -15.25 23.08
N ASP A 172 -26.27 -15.56 22.13
CA ASP A 172 -26.64 -16.08 20.80
C ASP A 172 -26.00 -17.46 20.54
N PRO A 173 -26.79 -18.54 20.38
CA PRO A 173 -26.27 -19.89 20.12
C PRO A 173 -25.39 -20.01 18.86
N LEU A 174 -25.60 -19.18 17.84
CA LEU A 174 -24.75 -19.17 16.64
C LEU A 174 -23.39 -18.56 16.95
N GLN A 175 -23.36 -17.45 17.69
CA GLN A 175 -22.11 -16.82 18.13
C GLN A 175 -21.37 -17.67 19.17
N ALA A 176 -22.09 -18.42 20.01
CA ALA A 176 -21.50 -19.40 20.93
C ALA A 176 -20.67 -20.47 20.19
N LYS A 177 -21.13 -20.92 19.01
CA LYS A 177 -20.38 -21.87 18.17
C LYS A 177 -19.09 -21.25 17.63
N GLU A 178 -19.14 -19.99 17.20
CA GLU A 178 -17.96 -19.26 16.70
C GLU A 178 -16.94 -19.01 17.82
N HIS A 179 -17.41 -18.66 19.02
CA HIS A 179 -16.57 -18.55 20.21
C HIS A 179 -15.83 -19.87 20.48
N ALA A 180 -16.57 -20.98 20.57
CA ALA A 180 -16.00 -22.29 20.84
C ALA A 180 -15.01 -22.73 19.74
N TYR A 181 -15.29 -22.41 18.47
CA TYR A 181 -14.35 -22.65 17.37
C TYR A 181 -13.04 -21.88 17.57
N LEU A 182 -13.11 -20.59 17.87
CA LEU A 182 -11.92 -19.76 18.03
C LEU A 182 -11.09 -20.18 19.25
N LEU A 183 -11.72 -20.60 20.35
CA LEU A 183 -11.00 -21.17 21.49
C LEU A 183 -10.27 -22.47 21.13
N ARG A 184 -10.92 -23.39 20.41
CA ARG A 184 -10.24 -24.61 19.92
C ARG A 184 -9.11 -24.29 18.95
N SER A 185 -9.29 -23.29 18.09
CA SER A 185 -8.27 -22.81 17.16
C SER A 185 -7.05 -22.24 17.89
N ALA A 186 -7.27 -21.50 18.98
CA ALA A 186 -6.19 -21.00 19.83
C ALA A 186 -5.40 -22.16 20.47
N ILE A 187 -6.08 -23.14 21.06
CA ILE A 187 -5.43 -24.33 21.64
C ILE A 187 -4.61 -25.09 20.59
N ALA A 188 -5.21 -25.33 19.41
CA ALA A 188 -4.54 -26.02 18.32
C ALA A 188 -3.31 -25.26 17.81
N GLU A 189 -3.37 -23.93 17.73
CA GLU A 189 -2.18 -23.14 17.42
C GLU A 189 -1.14 -23.23 18.53
N GLY A 190 -1.53 -23.17 19.81
CA GLY A 190 -0.62 -23.10 20.95
C GLY A 190 0.44 -24.21 20.98
N ILE A 191 0.10 -25.40 20.48
CA ILE A 191 0.99 -26.57 20.45
C ILE A 191 1.90 -26.66 19.21
N ILE A 192 1.67 -25.84 18.17
CA ILE A 192 2.46 -25.89 16.93
C ILE A 192 3.80 -25.18 17.13
N VAL A 193 4.89 -25.89 16.81
CA VAL A 193 6.23 -25.31 16.63
C VAL A 193 6.31 -24.70 15.23
N ARG A 194 6.74 -23.44 15.14
CA ARG A 194 6.84 -22.70 13.87
C ARG A 194 8.30 -22.44 13.53
N ASP A 195 8.58 -22.33 12.24
CA ASP A 195 9.91 -21.98 11.74
C ASP A 195 10.24 -20.51 12.09
N PRO A 196 11.27 -20.27 12.92
CA PRO A 196 11.67 -18.92 13.30
C PRO A 196 12.28 -18.11 12.15
N ALA A 197 12.66 -18.74 11.02
CA ALA A 197 13.20 -18.04 9.86
C ALA A 197 12.12 -17.40 8.97
N THR A 198 10.84 -17.76 9.15
CA THR A 198 9.72 -17.30 8.31
C THR A 198 8.53 -16.68 9.06
N PRO A 199 8.75 -15.82 10.08
CA PRO A 199 7.67 -15.31 10.95
C PRO A 199 6.60 -14.52 10.20
N TRP A 200 6.94 -13.86 9.08
CA TRP A 200 5.97 -13.10 8.28
C TRP A 200 4.85 -13.97 7.69
N ILE A 201 5.05 -15.30 7.58
CA ILE A 201 4.05 -16.23 7.02
C ILE A 201 3.01 -16.61 8.07
N TRP A 202 3.44 -16.91 9.29
CA TRP A 202 2.59 -17.54 10.30
C TRP A 202 2.24 -16.63 11.48
N PHE A 203 3.09 -15.67 11.82
CA PHE A 203 2.95 -14.90 13.04
C PHE A 203 1.70 -14.00 13.05
N PRO A 204 1.37 -13.25 11.97
CA PRO A 204 0.18 -12.38 11.98
C PRO A 204 -1.12 -13.13 12.28
N THR A 205 -1.33 -14.28 11.64
CA THR A 205 -2.55 -15.09 11.85
C THR A 205 -2.54 -15.78 13.21
N ARG A 206 -1.37 -16.20 13.70
CA ARG A 206 -1.19 -16.79 15.02
C ARG A 206 -1.48 -15.81 16.15
N VAL A 207 -1.07 -14.54 16.01
CA VAL A 207 -1.40 -13.47 16.97
C VAL A 207 -2.91 -13.32 17.10
N MET A 208 -3.65 -13.29 15.99
CA MET A 208 -5.12 -13.21 16.02
C MET A 208 -5.75 -14.41 16.77
N ARG A 209 -5.28 -15.64 16.52
CA ARG A 209 -5.83 -16.86 17.12
C ARG A 209 -5.52 -16.98 18.62
N LEU A 210 -4.24 -16.95 18.97
CA LEU A 210 -3.81 -17.07 20.38
C LEU A 210 -4.27 -15.87 21.20
N GLY A 211 -4.26 -14.67 20.60
CA GLY A 211 -4.69 -13.45 21.26
C GLY A 211 -6.17 -13.46 21.60
N TYR A 212 -6.99 -14.04 20.72
CA TYR A 212 -8.38 -14.33 21.04
C TYR A 212 -8.50 -15.36 22.16
N GLY A 213 -7.73 -16.46 22.12
CA GLY A 213 -7.68 -17.43 23.23
C GLY A 213 -7.36 -16.79 24.58
N TRP A 214 -6.39 -15.89 24.62
CA TRP A 214 -6.03 -15.13 25.81
C TRP A 214 -7.12 -14.12 26.23
N LEU A 215 -7.46 -13.16 25.38
CA LEU A 215 -8.37 -12.07 25.73
C LEU A 215 -9.81 -12.57 25.96
N ALA A 216 -10.28 -13.44 25.07
CA ALA A 216 -11.65 -13.95 25.12
C ALA A 216 -11.77 -15.19 26.01
N GLY A 217 -10.83 -16.13 25.92
CA GLY A 217 -10.87 -17.40 26.65
C GLY A 217 -10.13 -17.43 27.99
N GLN A 218 -9.35 -16.40 28.31
CA GLN A 218 -8.45 -16.39 29.47
C GLN A 218 -7.44 -17.56 29.46
N ASP A 219 -7.08 -18.05 28.27
CA ASP A 219 -6.11 -19.12 28.09
C ASP A 219 -4.69 -18.61 28.35
N ILE A 220 -4.14 -18.99 29.51
CA ILE A 220 -2.79 -18.61 29.95
C ILE A 220 -1.71 -19.23 29.04
N LEU A 221 -1.93 -20.44 28.52
CA LEU A 221 -0.96 -21.08 27.62
C LEU A 221 -0.88 -20.33 26.29
N ALA A 222 -2.01 -19.86 25.78
CA ALA A 222 -2.05 -19.01 24.59
C ALA A 222 -1.30 -17.69 24.81
N ARG A 223 -1.47 -17.05 25.98
CA ARG A 223 -0.73 -15.84 26.37
C ARG A 223 0.77 -16.10 26.45
N ASP A 224 1.18 -17.16 27.14
CA ASP A 224 2.60 -17.47 27.37
C ASP A 224 3.31 -17.85 26.06
N LYS A 225 2.58 -18.54 25.16
CA LYS A 225 3.08 -18.82 23.82
C LYS A 225 3.21 -17.54 23.00
N LEU A 226 2.26 -16.62 23.06
CA LEU A 226 2.39 -15.30 22.43
C LEU A 226 3.59 -14.51 22.97
N ALA A 227 3.77 -14.50 24.29
CA ALA A 227 4.90 -13.82 24.92
C ALA A 227 6.23 -14.39 24.43
N THR A 228 6.34 -15.73 24.36
CA THR A 228 7.52 -16.43 23.86
C THR A 228 7.79 -16.13 22.39
N ASP A 229 6.79 -16.31 21.52
CA ASP A 229 6.95 -16.08 20.07
C ASP A 229 7.31 -14.61 19.79
N THR A 230 6.65 -13.67 20.47
CA THR A 230 6.91 -12.22 20.35
C THR A 230 8.33 -11.89 20.83
N ARG A 231 8.74 -12.44 21.97
CA ARG A 231 10.09 -12.23 22.52
C ARG A 231 11.16 -12.70 21.54
N ASP A 232 11.05 -13.95 21.09
CA ASP A 232 12.09 -14.58 20.28
C ASP A 232 12.24 -13.89 18.92
N ILE A 233 11.12 -13.51 18.29
CA ILE A 233 11.11 -12.73 17.04
C ILE A 233 11.76 -11.36 17.22
N LEU A 234 11.39 -10.61 18.26
CA LEU A 234 11.89 -9.25 18.47
C LEU A 234 13.37 -9.22 18.89
N LEU A 235 13.85 -10.26 19.57
CA LEU A 235 15.28 -10.45 19.88
C LEU A 235 16.09 -10.83 18.64
N ALA A 236 15.57 -11.69 17.77
CA ALA A 236 16.20 -12.05 16.50
C ALA A 236 16.39 -10.83 15.58
N GLY A 237 15.45 -9.89 15.63
CA GLY A 237 15.50 -8.67 14.85
C GLY A 237 14.85 -8.81 13.47
N PRO A 238 14.82 -7.71 12.69
CA PRO A 238 14.02 -7.64 11.46
C PRO A 238 14.63 -8.35 10.26
N GLY A 239 15.90 -8.76 10.33
CA GLY A 239 16.70 -9.16 9.17
C GLY A 239 16.99 -7.97 8.26
N THR A 240 16.00 -7.50 7.49
CA THR A 240 16.07 -6.29 6.66
C THR A 240 14.87 -5.38 6.87
N MET A 241 15.14 -4.09 7.13
CA MET A 241 14.09 -3.12 7.45
C MET A 241 13.32 -2.60 6.25
N GLY A 242 13.96 -2.48 5.09
CA GLY A 242 13.32 -2.16 3.82
C GLY A 242 12.62 -3.38 3.21
N SER A 243 11.67 -3.96 3.94
CA SER A 243 10.88 -5.08 3.46
C SER A 243 9.48 -5.08 4.06
N LEU A 244 8.49 -5.47 3.27
CA LEU A 244 7.12 -5.66 3.75
C LEU A 244 7.04 -6.74 4.85
N ARG A 245 8.02 -7.66 4.90
CA ARG A 245 8.10 -8.73 5.90
C ARG A 245 8.33 -8.16 7.30
N SER A 246 9.28 -7.23 7.45
CA SER A 246 9.61 -6.63 8.75
C SER A 246 8.43 -5.81 9.29
N ALA A 247 7.79 -4.98 8.46
CA ALA A 247 6.62 -4.22 8.87
C ALA A 247 5.43 -5.13 9.28
N THR A 248 5.15 -6.17 8.49
CA THR A 248 4.10 -7.16 8.82
C THR A 248 4.35 -7.85 10.16
N VAL A 249 5.59 -8.28 10.40
CA VAL A 249 5.99 -8.92 11.66
C VAL A 249 5.90 -7.93 12.83
N LEU A 250 6.33 -6.68 12.64
CA LEU A 250 6.29 -5.67 13.69
C LEU A 250 4.84 -5.30 14.06
N THR A 251 3.93 -5.18 13.08
CA THR A 251 2.49 -4.99 13.36
C THR A 251 1.96 -6.11 14.25
N ALA A 252 2.28 -7.37 13.91
CA ALA A 252 1.86 -8.53 14.70
C ALA A 252 2.50 -8.53 16.11
N ALA A 253 3.78 -8.22 16.21
CA ALA A 253 4.52 -8.18 17.47
C ALA A 253 4.03 -7.08 18.41
N ALA A 254 3.79 -5.87 17.89
CA ALA A 254 3.23 -4.76 18.65
C ALA A 254 1.83 -5.10 19.16
N THR A 255 0.98 -5.68 18.30
CA THR A 255 -0.35 -6.15 18.67
C THR A 255 -0.28 -7.20 19.78
N ALA A 256 0.58 -8.21 19.63
CA ALA A 256 0.75 -9.26 20.63
C ALA A 256 1.23 -8.71 21.97
N ALA A 257 2.28 -7.87 21.95
CA ALA A 257 2.84 -7.23 23.13
C ALA A 257 1.79 -6.38 23.87
N ASP A 258 1.00 -5.60 23.15
CA ASP A 258 -0.07 -4.80 23.76
C ASP A 258 -1.15 -5.68 24.42
N TRP A 259 -1.58 -6.77 23.75
CA TRP A 259 -2.64 -7.65 24.27
C TRP A 259 -2.23 -8.47 25.49
N ILE A 260 -0.95 -8.85 25.61
CA ILE A 260 -0.45 -9.59 26.77
C ILE A 260 0.02 -8.68 27.92
N GLY A 261 0.00 -7.36 27.72
CA GLY A 261 0.39 -6.38 28.75
C GLY A 261 1.87 -5.96 28.73
N GLY A 262 2.59 -6.28 27.66
CA GLY A 262 3.98 -5.89 27.42
C GLY A 262 4.97 -7.06 27.43
N VAL A 263 6.16 -6.83 26.87
CA VAL A 263 7.29 -7.77 26.91
C VAL A 263 8.56 -7.00 27.27
N PRO A 264 8.74 -6.57 28.54
CA PRO A 264 9.81 -5.63 28.90
C PRO A 264 11.22 -6.08 28.51
N ALA A 265 11.47 -7.39 28.49
CA ALA A 265 12.74 -8.01 28.11
C ALA A 265 13.21 -7.66 26.68
N VAL A 266 12.32 -7.21 25.79
CA VAL A 266 12.67 -6.84 24.42
C VAL A 266 12.70 -5.34 24.16
N ASN A 267 12.39 -4.49 25.14
CA ASN A 267 12.23 -3.04 24.93
C ASN A 267 13.48 -2.39 24.32
N ASP A 268 14.68 -2.81 24.72
CA ASP A 268 15.92 -2.29 24.16
C ASP A 268 16.23 -2.87 22.78
N SER A 269 15.91 -4.15 22.56
CA SER A 269 16.01 -4.78 21.24
C SER A 269 15.09 -4.11 20.23
N VAL A 270 13.85 -3.81 20.62
CA VAL A 270 12.90 -3.08 19.77
C VAL A 270 13.40 -1.67 19.50
N LEU A 271 13.87 -0.96 20.53
CA LEU A 271 14.34 0.41 20.34
C LEU A 271 15.51 0.49 19.35
N VAL A 272 16.50 -0.40 19.49
CA VAL A 272 17.72 -0.35 18.67
C VAL A 272 17.54 -1.06 17.32
N LYS A 273 17.09 -2.32 17.33
CA LYS A 273 17.07 -3.16 16.11
C LYS A 273 15.91 -2.83 15.17
N TRP A 274 14.80 -2.33 15.71
CA TRP A 274 13.57 -2.07 14.94
C TRP A 274 13.30 -0.58 14.80
N ILE A 275 12.96 0.10 15.90
CA ILE A 275 12.57 1.52 15.89
C ILE A 275 13.72 2.42 15.43
N GLY A 276 14.96 2.16 15.85
CA GLY A 276 16.12 2.98 15.44
C GLY A 276 16.36 2.97 13.93
N ALA A 277 16.29 1.80 13.31
CA ALA A 277 16.39 1.68 11.86
C ALA A 277 15.19 2.30 11.13
N MET A 278 13.98 2.18 11.70
CA MET A 278 12.78 2.80 11.13
C MET A 278 12.76 4.33 11.25
N SER A 279 13.25 4.90 12.36
CA SER A 279 13.36 6.35 12.53
C SER A 279 14.30 6.95 11.49
N CYS A 280 15.29 6.17 11.08
CA CYS A 280 16.18 6.49 9.98
C CYS A 280 15.51 6.45 8.61
N MET A 281 14.65 5.46 8.32
CA MET A 281 13.85 5.45 7.09
C MET A 281 12.97 6.71 6.98
N LEU A 282 12.35 7.13 8.09
CA LEU A 282 11.57 8.37 8.13
C LEU A 282 12.43 9.62 7.94
N ALA A 283 13.58 9.70 8.61
CA ALA A 283 14.47 10.85 8.52
C ALA A 283 15.07 11.03 7.11
N ASP A 284 15.29 9.91 6.40
CA ASP A 284 15.86 9.89 5.06
C ASP A 284 14.80 10.00 3.96
N HIS A 285 13.51 10.05 4.30
CA HIS A 285 12.42 10.04 3.33
C HIS A 285 12.48 8.83 2.39
N ASP A 286 12.74 7.65 2.96
CA ASP A 286 12.85 6.41 2.21
C ASP A 286 11.50 6.05 1.53
N ASN A 287 11.55 5.53 0.30
CA ASN A 287 10.37 5.13 -0.49
C ASN A 287 9.46 4.12 0.22
N TRP A 288 9.95 3.41 1.24
CA TRP A 288 9.13 2.52 2.08
C TRP A 288 8.17 3.27 3.02
N VAL A 289 8.43 4.53 3.36
CA VAL A 289 7.68 5.34 4.34
C VAL A 289 7.24 6.70 3.80
N ASP A 290 7.86 7.23 2.75
CA ASP A 290 7.53 8.54 2.19
C ASP A 290 7.04 8.43 0.73
N GLY A 291 5.79 7.99 0.56
CA GLY A 291 5.19 7.89 -0.77
C GLY A 291 3.70 7.60 -0.79
N PRO A 292 3.01 7.90 -1.91
CA PRO A 292 1.59 7.60 -2.09
C PRO A 292 1.36 6.13 -2.46
N THR A 293 1.91 5.20 -1.69
CA THR A 293 1.96 3.76 -2.01
C THR A 293 1.47 2.91 -0.86
N ASN A 294 1.06 1.68 -1.16
CA ASN A 294 0.77 0.68 -0.12
C ASN A 294 1.97 0.41 0.81
N LEU A 295 3.21 0.66 0.36
CA LEU A 295 4.42 0.42 1.15
C LEU A 295 4.45 1.32 2.39
N SER A 296 4.22 2.62 2.21
CA SER A 296 4.14 3.61 3.29
C SER A 296 2.95 3.30 4.21
N ALA A 297 1.77 2.99 3.66
CA ALA A 297 0.62 2.59 4.48
C ALA A 297 0.96 1.43 5.45
N ILE A 298 1.74 0.44 5.00
CA ILE A 298 2.11 -0.72 5.80
C ILE A 298 3.21 -0.38 6.82
N HIS A 299 4.29 0.29 6.42
CA HIS A 299 5.41 0.60 7.31
C HIS A 299 5.01 1.63 8.36
N ASP A 300 4.39 2.74 7.98
CA ASP A 300 4.04 3.81 8.91
C ASP A 300 2.99 3.34 9.93
N SER A 301 2.04 2.50 9.51
CA SER A 301 1.09 1.87 10.45
C SER A 301 1.80 0.96 11.44
N ALA A 302 2.76 0.14 10.99
CA ALA A 302 3.53 -0.74 11.88
C ALA A 302 4.35 0.08 12.89
N MET A 303 4.95 1.18 12.45
CA MET A 303 5.74 2.07 13.29
C MET A 303 4.89 2.82 14.32
N PHE A 304 3.69 3.28 13.94
CA PHE A 304 2.75 3.88 14.87
C PHE A 304 2.32 2.87 15.95
N LEU A 305 1.98 1.64 15.56
CA LEU A 305 1.65 0.56 16.50
C LEU A 305 2.84 0.23 17.42
N ALA A 306 4.07 0.24 16.92
CA ALA A 306 5.26 0.04 17.73
C ALA A 306 5.47 1.17 18.76
N ALA A 307 5.16 2.42 18.39
CA ALA A 307 5.19 3.55 19.32
C ALA A 307 4.20 3.37 20.48
N VAL A 308 3.01 2.83 20.19
CA VAL A 308 1.98 2.50 21.20
C VAL A 308 2.44 1.36 22.12
N ALA A 309 2.98 0.28 21.55
CA ALA A 309 3.31 -0.93 22.31
C ALA A 309 4.60 -0.81 23.14
N PHE A 310 5.66 -0.21 22.59
CA PHE A 310 7.04 -0.35 23.11
C PHE A 310 7.66 0.95 23.62
N LEU A 311 7.03 2.12 23.41
CA LEU A 311 7.55 3.42 23.87
C LEU A 311 6.72 4.04 25.01
N LYS A 312 5.94 3.23 25.74
CA LYS A 312 5.09 3.69 26.87
C LYS A 312 5.90 4.46 27.92
N ASP A 313 7.11 3.97 28.22
CA ASP A 313 8.04 4.56 29.20
C ASP A 313 8.98 5.62 28.59
N ARG A 314 8.80 5.92 27.29
CA ARG A 314 9.66 6.81 26.49
C ARG A 314 8.81 7.88 25.80
N PRO A 315 8.17 8.78 26.57
CA PRO A 315 7.08 9.65 26.08
C PRO A 315 7.50 10.59 24.95
N THR A 316 8.70 11.17 25.02
CA THR A 316 9.21 12.10 24.02
C THR A 316 9.49 11.39 22.69
N GLN A 317 10.08 10.19 22.74
CA GLN A 317 10.33 9.35 21.57
C GLN A 317 9.02 8.81 20.98
N SER A 318 8.06 8.43 21.82
CA SER A 318 6.73 8.01 21.40
C SER A 318 6.01 9.12 20.64
N ALA A 319 5.99 10.34 21.17
CA ALA A 319 5.38 11.51 20.50
C ALA A 319 6.10 11.85 19.19
N ALA A 320 7.43 11.84 19.16
CA ALA A 320 8.21 12.14 17.95
C ALA A 320 7.98 11.10 16.85
N LEU A 321 7.99 9.81 17.19
CA LEU A 321 7.73 8.72 16.25
C LEU A 321 6.28 8.74 15.74
N ALA A 322 5.31 8.93 16.64
CA ALA A 322 3.91 9.06 16.25
C ALA A 322 3.67 10.26 15.33
N LYS A 323 4.24 11.43 15.62
CA LYS A 323 4.15 12.60 14.73
C LYS A 323 4.72 12.30 13.35
N ALA A 324 5.92 11.71 13.29
CA ALA A 324 6.60 11.44 12.04
C ALA A 324 5.81 10.43 11.18
N THR A 325 5.39 9.30 11.77
CA THR A 325 4.61 8.26 11.08
C THR A 325 3.22 8.73 10.64
N LEU A 326 2.48 9.43 11.51
CA LEU A 326 1.14 9.95 11.18
C LEU A 326 1.16 11.05 10.11
N THR A 327 2.31 11.71 9.93
CA THR A 327 2.53 12.67 8.84
C THR A 327 2.93 11.93 7.56
N ALA A 328 3.88 11.00 7.66
CA ALA A 328 4.43 10.24 6.54
C ALA A 328 3.37 9.36 5.84
N VAL A 329 2.44 8.78 6.59
CA VAL A 329 1.38 7.90 6.04
C VAL A 329 0.35 8.64 5.19
N GLN A 330 0.29 9.98 5.27
CA GLN A 330 -0.80 10.77 4.69
C GLN A 330 -0.94 10.63 3.16
N PRO A 331 0.13 10.66 2.34
CA PRO A 331 0.03 10.40 0.91
C PRO A 331 -0.52 9.01 0.60
N ALA A 332 -0.12 7.98 1.36
CA ALA A 332 -0.63 6.62 1.20
C ALA A 332 -2.11 6.51 1.59
N LEU A 333 -2.55 7.17 2.67
CA LEU A 333 -3.99 7.20 2.99
C LEU A 333 -4.82 7.92 1.92
N ARG A 334 -4.25 8.89 1.21
CA ARG A 334 -4.89 9.55 0.05
C ARG A 334 -4.87 8.70 -1.22
N SER A 335 -4.04 7.65 -1.30
CA SER A 335 -4.09 6.69 -2.41
C SER A 335 -5.32 5.78 -2.31
N ILE A 336 -5.89 5.64 -1.09
CA ILE A 336 -7.29 5.25 -0.93
C ILE A 336 -8.12 6.41 -1.48
N THR A 337 -8.66 6.21 -2.66
CA THR A 337 -9.28 7.27 -3.43
C THR A 337 -10.54 7.78 -2.72
N THR A 338 -10.97 8.98 -3.09
CA THR A 338 -12.14 9.62 -2.47
C THR A 338 -13.44 8.81 -2.59
N ASP A 339 -13.51 7.91 -3.56
CA ASP A 339 -14.59 6.95 -3.81
C ASP A 339 -14.32 5.54 -3.22
N GLY A 340 -13.26 5.39 -2.42
CA GLY A 340 -12.98 4.23 -1.57
C GLY A 340 -12.07 3.16 -2.15
N GLY A 341 -11.68 3.26 -3.43
CA GLY A 341 -10.81 2.31 -4.12
C GLY A 341 -9.31 2.66 -4.03
N SER A 342 -8.52 2.17 -4.98
CA SER A 342 -7.09 2.48 -5.12
C SER A 342 -6.67 2.53 -6.58
N PHE A 343 -5.76 3.45 -6.91
CA PHE A 343 -5.11 3.47 -8.23
C PHE A 343 -4.24 2.23 -8.49
N GLU A 344 -3.78 1.56 -7.43
CA GLU A 344 -2.96 0.34 -7.51
C GLU A 344 -3.78 -0.94 -7.72
N GLY A 345 -5.10 -0.82 -7.83
CA GLY A 345 -6.01 -1.96 -8.02
C GLY A 345 -6.49 -2.62 -6.73
N PRO A 346 -7.46 -3.55 -6.84
CA PRO A 346 -8.01 -4.24 -5.68
C PRO A 346 -6.98 -5.11 -4.96
N GLY A 347 -5.95 -5.59 -5.67
CA GLY A 347 -4.82 -6.32 -5.09
C GLY A 347 -4.14 -5.56 -3.95
N TYR A 348 -3.63 -4.36 -4.25
CA TYR A 348 -2.94 -3.55 -3.26
C TYR A 348 -3.87 -2.89 -2.25
N TRP A 349 -5.11 -2.58 -2.63
CA TRP A 349 -6.15 -2.19 -1.70
C TRP A 349 -6.38 -3.26 -0.62
N ASN A 350 -6.48 -4.53 -1.01
CA ASN A 350 -6.60 -5.66 -0.09
C ASN A 350 -5.35 -5.80 0.77
N TYR A 351 -4.18 -5.72 0.14
CA TYR A 351 -2.90 -5.92 0.81
C TYR A 351 -2.68 -4.92 1.96
N GLN A 352 -3.01 -3.64 1.75
CA GLN A 352 -2.88 -2.61 2.80
C GLN A 352 -4.03 -2.60 3.82
N SER A 353 -5.14 -3.31 3.57
CA SER A 353 -6.35 -3.25 4.39
C SER A 353 -6.12 -3.59 5.86
N THR A 354 -5.22 -4.54 6.15
CA THR A 354 -4.84 -4.89 7.54
C THR A 354 -4.12 -3.73 8.21
N ALA A 355 -3.14 -3.12 7.56
CA ALA A 355 -2.37 -2.02 8.13
C ALA A 355 -3.27 -0.81 8.41
N VAL A 356 -4.06 -0.39 7.40
CA VAL A 356 -4.95 0.78 7.50
C VAL A 356 -6.04 0.58 8.56
N SER A 357 -6.73 -0.56 8.56
CA SER A 357 -7.74 -0.83 9.60
C SER A 357 -7.14 -0.90 11.01
N SER A 358 -5.93 -1.45 11.16
CA SER A 358 -5.23 -1.49 12.44
C SER A 358 -4.78 -0.10 12.91
N LEU A 359 -4.32 0.76 12.00
CA LEU A 359 -4.00 2.15 12.29
C LEU A 359 -5.23 2.91 12.79
N TYR A 360 -6.33 2.88 12.02
CA TYR A 360 -7.53 3.64 12.35
C TYR A 360 -8.18 3.17 13.67
N SER A 361 -8.28 1.85 13.86
CA SER A 361 -8.83 1.29 15.10
C SER A 361 -7.97 1.61 16.31
N THR A 362 -6.64 1.50 16.19
CA THR A 362 -5.71 1.84 17.28
C THR A 362 -5.74 3.32 17.59
N MET A 363 -5.76 4.21 16.58
CA MET A 363 -5.85 5.65 16.80
C MET A 363 -7.10 6.05 17.60
N ALA A 364 -8.25 5.43 17.31
CA ALA A 364 -9.47 5.66 18.08
C ALA A 364 -9.40 5.18 19.55
N ASN A 365 -8.48 4.27 19.86
CA ASN A 365 -8.29 3.72 21.21
C ASN A 365 -7.21 4.46 22.03
N VAL A 366 -6.32 5.23 21.37
CA VAL A 366 -5.16 5.89 22.02
C VAL A 366 -5.16 7.41 21.90
N TYR A 367 -6.15 7.99 21.24
CA TYR A 367 -6.36 9.43 21.19
C TYR A 367 -7.82 9.78 21.42
N GLY A 368 -8.08 10.66 22.40
CA GLY A 368 -9.42 11.24 22.56
C GLY A 368 -9.76 12.17 21.38
N THR A 369 -8.76 12.91 20.91
CA THR A 369 -8.81 13.72 19.69
C THR A 369 -7.57 13.41 18.87
N ALA A 370 -7.76 12.98 17.61
CA ALA A 370 -6.64 12.66 16.73
C ALA A 370 -5.76 13.91 16.48
N PRO A 371 -4.42 13.82 16.62
CA PRO A 371 -3.53 14.97 16.43
C PRO A 371 -3.32 15.33 14.95
N VAL A 372 -3.75 14.45 14.04
CA VAL A 372 -3.74 14.64 12.59
C VAL A 372 -5.08 14.16 12.04
N SER A 373 -5.61 14.86 11.04
CA SER A 373 -6.80 14.41 10.32
C SER A 373 -6.50 13.16 9.49
N LEU A 374 -7.38 12.16 9.54
CA LEU A 374 -7.32 10.99 8.68
C LEU A 374 -8.41 11.08 7.60
N PRO A 375 -8.13 10.63 6.37
CA PRO A 375 -9.18 10.45 5.36
C PRO A 375 -10.34 9.58 5.87
N SER A 376 -11.56 9.88 5.42
CA SER A 376 -12.71 9.06 5.81
C SER A 376 -12.68 7.69 5.11
N LEU A 377 -12.97 6.63 5.87
CA LEU A 377 -13.15 5.30 5.32
C LEU A 377 -14.58 5.03 4.83
N ALA A 378 -15.50 5.99 4.90
CA ALA A 378 -16.92 5.79 4.56
C ALA A 378 -17.18 5.16 3.18
N ASN A 379 -16.34 5.48 2.18
CA ASN A 379 -16.50 4.96 0.83
C ASN A 379 -15.81 3.62 0.59
N VAL A 380 -14.97 3.12 1.50
CA VAL A 380 -14.28 1.83 1.33
C VAL A 380 -15.26 0.66 1.32
N SER A 381 -16.34 0.75 2.10
CA SER A 381 -17.44 -0.22 2.10
C SER A 381 -18.19 -0.22 0.76
N LYS A 382 -18.42 0.97 0.19
CA LYS A 382 -19.03 1.10 -1.13
C LYS A 382 -18.15 0.42 -2.20
N TYR A 383 -16.84 0.68 -2.18
CA TYR A 383 -15.91 0.06 -3.12
C TYR A 383 -15.85 -1.46 -2.95
N ALA A 384 -15.64 -1.97 -1.74
CA ALA A 384 -15.55 -3.40 -1.47
C ALA A 384 -16.79 -4.19 -1.91
N ILE A 385 -17.98 -3.59 -1.82
CA ILE A 385 -19.25 -4.24 -2.18
C ILE A 385 -19.55 -4.07 -3.67
N ASP A 386 -19.52 -2.84 -4.20
CA ASP A 386 -19.99 -2.58 -5.56
C ASP A 386 -18.92 -2.88 -6.65
N ALA A 387 -17.63 -2.92 -6.29
CA ALA A 387 -16.51 -3.24 -7.20
C ALA A 387 -16.16 -4.73 -7.21
N ALA A 388 -17.16 -5.59 -7.04
CA ALA A 388 -17.02 -7.04 -7.02
C ALA A 388 -18.08 -7.73 -7.90
N THR A 389 -17.81 -8.97 -8.32
CA THR A 389 -18.81 -9.86 -8.93
C THR A 389 -19.86 -10.27 -7.88
N PRO A 390 -21.00 -10.87 -8.28
CA PRO A 390 -22.04 -11.27 -7.33
C PRO A 390 -21.57 -12.36 -6.35
N THR A 391 -20.46 -13.05 -6.68
CA THR A 391 -19.81 -14.03 -5.81
C THR A 391 -18.85 -13.39 -4.79
N GLY A 392 -18.61 -12.08 -4.88
CA GLY A 392 -17.72 -11.31 -4.01
C GLY A 392 -16.26 -11.26 -4.46
N GLN A 393 -15.95 -11.70 -5.68
CA GLN A 393 -14.62 -11.55 -6.26
C GLN A 393 -14.39 -10.12 -6.75
N ALA A 394 -13.22 -9.56 -6.50
CA ALA A 394 -12.84 -8.23 -6.96
C ALA A 394 -12.86 -8.14 -8.49
N ILE A 395 -13.19 -6.97 -9.02
CA ILE A 395 -12.96 -6.67 -10.44
C ILE A 395 -11.50 -6.29 -10.64
N ASP A 396 -10.72 -7.22 -11.18
CA ASP A 396 -9.27 -7.07 -11.35
C ASP A 396 -8.88 -6.03 -12.41
N PHE A 397 -7.85 -5.25 -12.08
CA PHE A 397 -7.07 -4.37 -12.95
C PHE A 397 -5.75 -4.05 -12.25
N ALA A 398 -4.78 -3.46 -12.98
CA ALA A 398 -3.42 -3.23 -12.48
C ALA A 398 -2.75 -4.55 -11.99
N ASP A 399 -1.72 -4.45 -11.15
CA ASP A 399 -1.11 -5.63 -10.52
C ASP A 399 -2.07 -6.28 -9.49
N SER A 400 -3.05 -7.04 -9.99
CA SER A 400 -4.03 -7.79 -9.19
C SER A 400 -4.07 -9.27 -9.57
N PHE A 401 -4.79 -10.03 -8.77
CA PHE A 401 -5.10 -11.45 -8.95
C PHE A 401 -6.50 -11.74 -8.42
N GLN A 402 -7.11 -12.80 -8.94
CA GLN A 402 -8.47 -13.19 -8.59
C GLN A 402 -8.57 -13.45 -7.08
N GLN A 403 -9.31 -12.59 -6.37
CA GLN A 403 -9.45 -12.65 -4.92
C GLN A 403 -10.75 -12.01 -4.45
N ARG A 404 -11.14 -12.30 -3.21
CA ARG A 404 -12.26 -11.60 -2.54
C ARG A 404 -11.81 -10.27 -1.97
N MET A 405 -12.71 -9.29 -1.91
CA MET A 405 -12.44 -8.02 -1.23
C MET A 405 -12.28 -8.24 0.28
N SER A 406 -11.23 -7.66 0.86
CA SER A 406 -10.96 -7.73 2.30
C SER A 406 -12.06 -7.01 3.09
N PRO A 407 -12.65 -7.65 4.13
CA PRO A 407 -13.69 -7.03 4.93
C PRO A 407 -13.16 -6.08 6.01
N LEU A 408 -11.84 -5.94 6.20
CA LEU A 408 -11.27 -5.27 7.38
C LEU A 408 -11.52 -3.77 7.43
N MET A 409 -11.26 -3.04 6.34
CA MET A 409 -11.59 -1.61 6.28
C MET A 409 -13.11 -1.38 6.31
N PRO A 410 -13.95 -2.13 5.57
CA PRO A 410 -15.41 -2.06 5.70
C PRO A 410 -15.94 -2.37 7.11
N ALA A 411 -15.32 -3.32 7.83
CA ALA A 411 -15.72 -3.66 9.19
C ALA A 411 -15.50 -2.49 10.14
N TRP A 412 -14.32 -1.87 10.12
CA TRP A 412 -14.04 -0.69 10.91
C TRP A 412 -14.95 0.50 10.54
N ASP A 413 -15.18 0.72 9.25
CA ASP A 413 -16.12 1.72 8.76
C ASP A 413 -17.56 1.46 9.27
N SER A 414 -18.06 0.23 9.17
CA SER A 414 -19.39 -0.14 9.64
C SER A 414 -19.54 -0.02 11.17
N TYR A 415 -18.47 -0.29 11.91
CA TYR A 415 -18.43 -0.16 13.36
C TYR A 415 -18.51 1.31 13.79
N THR A 416 -17.69 2.16 13.17
CA THR A 416 -17.64 3.60 13.49
C THR A 416 -18.94 4.32 13.11
N ARG A 417 -19.51 4.01 11.94
CA ARG A 417 -20.78 4.62 11.48
C ARG A 417 -22.04 3.93 12.00
N ARG A 418 -21.91 2.76 12.65
CA ARG A 418 -23.01 1.88 13.06
C ARG A 418 -23.92 1.48 11.88
N ASP A 419 -23.31 1.18 10.74
CA ASP A 419 -24.02 0.80 9.51
C ASP A 419 -24.37 -0.69 9.51
N SER A 420 -25.63 -1.01 9.82
CA SER A 420 -26.10 -2.41 9.94
C SER A 420 -26.13 -3.18 8.61
N ALA A 421 -26.30 -2.49 7.47
CA ALA A 421 -26.36 -3.14 6.16
C ALA A 421 -24.97 -3.54 5.67
N VAL A 422 -23.96 -2.69 5.92
CA VAL A 422 -22.54 -3.04 5.71
C VAL A 422 -22.13 -4.12 6.70
N ALA A 423 -22.54 -4.05 7.96
CA ALA A 423 -22.27 -5.10 8.94
C ALA A 423 -22.82 -6.46 8.48
N GLY A 424 -24.02 -6.51 7.88
CA GLY A 424 -24.56 -7.73 7.26
C GLY A 424 -23.63 -8.32 6.18
N TRP A 425 -23.02 -7.47 5.34
CA TRP A 425 -22.02 -7.92 4.36
C TRP A 425 -20.73 -8.41 5.05
N VAL A 426 -20.23 -7.69 6.06
CA VAL A 426 -19.02 -8.06 6.81
C VAL A 426 -19.18 -9.44 7.47
N ILE A 427 -20.34 -9.73 8.06
CA ILE A 427 -20.63 -11.04 8.66
C ILE A 427 -20.67 -12.16 7.62
N ASN A 428 -21.20 -11.90 6.42
CA ASN A 428 -21.13 -12.86 5.33
C ASN A 428 -19.68 -13.17 4.92
N GLU A 429 -18.81 -12.15 4.87
CA GLU A 429 -17.38 -12.38 4.56
C GLU A 429 -16.65 -13.10 5.70
N TYR A 430 -16.99 -12.81 6.96
CA TYR A 430 -16.47 -13.52 8.13
C TYR A 430 -16.72 -15.04 8.04
N GLN A 431 -17.92 -15.45 7.62
CA GLN A 431 -18.27 -16.87 7.47
C GLN A 431 -17.40 -17.59 6.43
N LYS A 432 -16.93 -16.86 5.41
CA LYS A 432 -16.06 -17.38 4.36
C LYS A 432 -14.58 -17.38 4.76
N ALA A 433 -14.13 -16.39 5.54
CA ALA A 433 -12.78 -16.32 6.11
C ALA A 433 -12.81 -15.65 7.49
N ARG A 434 -12.65 -16.46 8.53
CA ARG A 434 -12.73 -16.00 9.92
C ARG A 434 -11.54 -15.12 10.28
N ASP A 435 -11.83 -13.92 10.74
CA ASP A 435 -10.87 -13.00 11.33
C ASP A 435 -11.46 -12.41 12.62
N VAL A 436 -10.71 -12.48 13.72
CA VAL A 436 -11.19 -12.10 15.06
C VAL A 436 -11.53 -10.63 15.16
N ARG A 437 -10.90 -9.77 14.35
CA ARG A 437 -11.15 -8.32 14.34
C ARG A 437 -12.60 -8.00 13.97
N LEU A 438 -13.19 -8.79 13.08
CA LEU A 438 -14.57 -8.65 12.64
C LEU A 438 -15.58 -8.93 13.76
N LEU A 439 -15.19 -9.66 14.81
CA LEU A 439 -16.04 -9.95 15.96
C LEU A 439 -15.95 -8.88 17.05
N TRP A 440 -14.86 -8.12 17.08
CA TRP A 440 -14.67 -6.99 17.99
C TRP A 440 -15.29 -5.71 17.43
N TRP A 441 -15.11 -5.45 16.13
CA TRP A 441 -15.71 -4.32 15.43
C TRP A 441 -17.16 -4.63 15.01
N TRP A 442 -17.97 -5.03 16.00
CA TRP A 442 -19.32 -5.53 15.76
C TRP A 442 -20.36 -4.42 15.74
N THR A 443 -21.18 -4.42 14.70
CA THR A 443 -22.46 -3.71 14.60
C THR A 443 -23.54 -4.74 14.33
N SER A 444 -24.70 -4.65 14.99
CA SER A 444 -25.81 -5.59 14.76
C SER A 444 -26.20 -5.60 13.26
N PRO A 445 -26.10 -6.75 12.57
CA PRO A 445 -26.31 -6.81 11.14
C PRO A 445 -27.80 -6.80 10.78
N THR A 446 -28.13 -6.21 9.64
CA THR A 446 -29.42 -6.38 8.95
C THR A 446 -29.19 -7.11 7.63
N THR A 447 -30.19 -7.13 6.74
CA THR A 447 -30.05 -7.70 5.39
C THR A 447 -28.79 -7.14 4.72
N PRO A 448 -27.86 -8.01 4.29
CA PRO A 448 -26.62 -7.58 3.67
C PRO A 448 -26.88 -6.69 2.46
N ARG A 449 -26.20 -5.54 2.42
CA ARG A 449 -26.20 -4.68 1.25
C ARG A 449 -25.79 -5.48 0.01
N GLN A 450 -26.62 -5.43 -1.02
CA GLN A 450 -26.33 -6.05 -2.31
C GLN A 450 -25.50 -5.12 -3.18
N PRO A 451 -24.61 -5.66 -4.05
CA PRO A 451 -23.86 -4.85 -5.00
C PRO A 451 -24.79 -4.16 -5.99
N VAL A 452 -24.53 -2.87 -6.26
CA VAL A 452 -25.25 -2.07 -7.25
C VAL A 452 -24.28 -1.50 -8.27
N SER A 453 -24.80 -1.11 -9.43
CA SER A 453 -23.98 -0.42 -10.44
C SER A 453 -23.40 0.87 -9.88
N ALA A 454 -22.11 1.06 -10.12
CA ALA A 454 -21.31 2.08 -9.46
C ALA A 454 -20.26 2.68 -10.39
N ARG A 455 -19.99 3.96 -10.16
CA ARG A 455 -18.87 4.69 -10.75
C ARG A 455 -17.88 5.06 -9.65
N PHE A 456 -16.64 4.69 -9.85
CA PHE A 456 -15.48 5.10 -9.06
C PHE A 456 -14.60 5.98 -9.95
N SER A 457 -14.96 7.26 -10.03
CA SER A 457 -14.29 8.23 -10.93
C SER A 457 -12.82 8.39 -10.62
N THR A 458 -12.46 8.43 -9.34
CA THR A 458 -11.10 8.68 -8.88
C THR A 458 -10.29 7.40 -9.00
N THR A 459 -10.83 6.24 -8.59
CA THR A 459 -10.20 4.92 -8.85
C THR A 459 -10.03 4.65 -10.35
N GLY A 460 -10.94 5.16 -11.18
CA GLY A 460 -10.98 4.86 -12.60
C GLY A 460 -11.69 3.56 -12.92
N LEU A 461 -12.79 3.23 -12.23
CA LEU A 461 -13.55 2.00 -12.48
C LEU A 461 -15.05 2.28 -12.59
N ALA A 462 -15.72 1.72 -13.61
CA ALA A 462 -17.17 1.65 -13.68
C ALA A 462 -17.61 0.19 -13.64
N VAL A 463 -18.53 -0.15 -12.74
CA VAL A 463 -19.06 -1.51 -12.58
C VAL A 463 -20.56 -1.48 -12.74
N LEU A 464 -21.09 -2.32 -13.62
CA LEU A 464 -22.50 -2.49 -13.89
C LEU A 464 -22.93 -3.83 -13.29
N GLN A 465 -24.02 -3.82 -12.52
CA GLN A 465 -24.56 -4.98 -11.82
C GLN A 465 -25.96 -5.30 -12.36
N ALA A 466 -26.20 -6.58 -12.61
CA ALA A 466 -27.53 -7.15 -12.85
C ALA A 466 -27.59 -8.53 -12.19
N PRO A 467 -28.78 -9.14 -11.98
CA PRO A 467 -28.88 -10.47 -11.39
C PRO A 467 -27.99 -11.50 -12.09
N GLY A 468 -27.00 -12.02 -11.36
CA GLY A 468 -26.03 -13.01 -11.86
C GLY A 468 -25.06 -12.52 -12.94
N LYS A 469 -24.97 -11.20 -13.19
CA LYS A 469 -24.09 -10.61 -14.21
C LYS A 469 -23.40 -9.34 -13.72
N THR A 470 -22.15 -9.20 -14.09
CA THR A 470 -21.37 -7.98 -13.83
C THR A 470 -20.56 -7.65 -15.07
N ALA A 471 -20.57 -6.38 -15.48
CA ALA A 471 -19.68 -5.88 -16.52
C ALA A 471 -18.91 -4.68 -15.96
N ALA A 472 -17.64 -4.52 -16.33
CA ALA A 472 -16.88 -3.36 -15.90
C ALA A 472 -16.05 -2.74 -17.03
N LEU A 473 -15.81 -1.44 -16.88
CA LEU A 473 -14.90 -0.66 -17.72
C LEU A 473 -13.86 0.03 -16.85
N LYS A 474 -12.59 -0.16 -17.21
CA LYS A 474 -11.44 0.52 -16.62
C LYS A 474 -11.18 1.83 -17.36
N GLY A 475 -11.11 2.93 -16.62
CA GLY A 475 -10.60 4.22 -17.05
C GLY A 475 -9.48 4.67 -16.11
N GLY A 476 -9.50 5.92 -15.66
CA GLY A 476 -8.52 6.43 -14.70
C GLY A 476 -7.22 6.84 -15.38
N THR A 477 -6.08 6.33 -14.92
CA THR A 477 -4.75 6.74 -15.40
C THR A 477 -3.83 5.54 -15.64
N ASN A 478 -2.95 5.67 -16.63
CA ASN A 478 -1.80 4.78 -16.87
C ASN A 478 -0.55 5.16 -16.03
N GLY A 479 -0.58 6.32 -15.36
CA GLY A 479 0.57 6.91 -14.70
C GLY A 479 0.68 6.58 -13.21
N SER A 480 -0.01 5.55 -12.72
CA SER A 480 0.04 5.15 -11.31
C SER A 480 1.05 4.02 -11.08
N LEU A 481 1.58 3.93 -9.87
CA LEU A 481 2.30 2.74 -9.45
C LEU A 481 1.39 1.51 -9.56
N HIS A 482 2.00 0.37 -9.88
CA HIS A 482 1.33 -0.90 -10.14
C HIS A 482 0.32 -0.93 -11.30
N SER A 483 0.00 0.21 -11.93
CA SER A 483 -0.89 0.26 -13.09
C SER A 483 -0.29 -0.42 -14.32
N HIS A 484 -1.20 -0.78 -15.24
CA HIS A 484 -0.88 -1.26 -16.59
C HIS A 484 -1.39 -0.26 -17.63
N LEU A 485 -1.03 -0.46 -18.89
CA LEU A 485 -1.49 0.39 -20.00
C LEU A 485 -2.87 -0.08 -20.51
N ASP A 486 -3.87 0.03 -19.64
CA ASP A 486 -5.11 -0.75 -19.64
C ASP A 486 -6.40 0.08 -19.76
N LEU A 487 -6.33 1.34 -20.19
CA LEU A 487 -7.52 2.18 -20.32
C LEU A 487 -8.48 1.56 -21.35
N GLY A 488 -9.77 1.51 -21.00
CA GLY A 488 -10.80 0.86 -21.82
C GLY A 488 -10.93 -0.65 -21.62
N THR A 489 -10.17 -1.24 -20.69
CA THR A 489 -10.29 -2.67 -20.39
C THR A 489 -11.71 -3.01 -19.96
N PHE A 490 -12.25 -4.04 -20.61
CA PHE A 490 -13.57 -4.59 -20.35
C PHE A 490 -13.46 -5.93 -19.64
N SER A 491 -14.25 -6.12 -18.58
CA SER A 491 -14.42 -7.43 -17.94
C SER A 491 -15.91 -7.80 -17.87
N TYR A 492 -16.18 -9.10 -17.88
CA TYR A 492 -17.55 -9.60 -17.89
C TYR A 492 -17.68 -10.94 -17.17
N HIS A 493 -18.54 -10.93 -16.16
CA HIS A 493 -18.98 -12.09 -15.38
C HIS A 493 -20.45 -12.36 -15.67
N SER A 494 -20.82 -13.62 -15.88
CA SER A 494 -22.21 -14.03 -16.05
C SER A 494 -22.40 -15.49 -15.65
N LYS A 495 -23.48 -15.77 -14.90
CA LYS A 495 -23.88 -17.13 -14.48
C LYS A 495 -22.75 -17.88 -13.76
N GLY A 496 -22.01 -17.19 -12.89
CA GLY A 496 -20.92 -17.77 -12.12
C GLY A 496 -19.63 -18.00 -12.91
N VAL A 497 -19.53 -17.50 -14.14
CA VAL A 497 -18.34 -17.64 -14.99
C VAL A 497 -17.78 -16.25 -15.32
N ASP A 498 -16.48 -16.06 -15.06
CA ASP A 498 -15.72 -14.93 -15.59
C ASP A 498 -15.33 -15.25 -17.03
N TRP A 499 -15.98 -14.59 -17.98
CA TRP A 499 -15.80 -14.80 -19.40
C TRP A 499 -14.66 -13.97 -19.97
N ILE A 500 -14.57 -12.72 -19.52
CA ILE A 500 -13.55 -11.76 -19.94
C ILE A 500 -12.80 -11.34 -18.69
N ILE A 501 -11.51 -11.65 -18.64
CA ILE A 501 -10.68 -11.54 -17.44
C ILE A 501 -9.48 -10.63 -17.68
N ASP A 502 -8.95 -10.10 -16.58
CA ASP A 502 -7.64 -9.45 -16.59
C ASP A 502 -6.52 -10.51 -16.43
N PRO A 503 -5.39 -10.41 -17.16
CA PRO A 503 -4.26 -11.33 -17.00
C PRO A 503 -3.57 -11.28 -15.63
N GLY A 504 -3.77 -10.19 -14.89
CA GLY A 504 -3.17 -9.92 -13.59
C GLY A 504 -1.70 -9.50 -13.68
N ALA A 505 -1.03 -9.51 -12.52
CA ALA A 505 0.34 -9.02 -12.38
C ALA A 505 1.40 -9.84 -13.16
N GLY A 506 2.44 -9.14 -13.62
CA GLY A 506 3.69 -9.72 -14.12
C GLY A 506 4.60 -10.21 -13.00
N SER A 507 5.64 -10.98 -13.36
CA SER A 507 6.63 -11.42 -12.38
C SER A 507 7.56 -10.26 -11.97
N TYR A 508 7.64 -10.00 -10.67
CA TYR A 508 8.50 -8.93 -10.13
C TYR A 508 9.99 -9.30 -10.15
N SER A 509 10.31 -10.56 -10.46
CA SER A 509 11.69 -11.00 -10.68
C SER A 509 12.24 -10.61 -12.05
N LEU A 510 11.39 -10.07 -12.94
CA LEU A 510 11.82 -9.64 -14.27
C LEU A 510 12.78 -8.43 -14.15
N PRO A 511 13.90 -8.42 -14.90
CA PRO A 511 14.83 -7.30 -14.89
C PRO A 511 14.14 -5.98 -15.22
N GLY A 512 14.37 -4.94 -14.42
CA GLY A 512 13.78 -3.63 -14.67
C GLY A 512 12.24 -3.61 -14.64
N TYR A 513 11.57 -4.51 -13.92
CA TYR A 513 10.10 -4.51 -13.80
C TYR A 513 9.53 -3.17 -13.27
N PHE A 514 10.27 -2.48 -12.42
CA PHE A 514 9.91 -1.15 -11.90
C PHE A 514 10.62 0.01 -12.64
N SER A 515 11.32 -0.28 -13.75
CA SER A 515 11.92 0.73 -14.61
C SER A 515 10.85 1.47 -15.40
N SER A 516 11.02 2.79 -15.54
CA SER A 516 10.13 3.65 -16.34
C SER A 516 10.11 3.30 -17.83
N THR A 517 11.11 2.59 -18.34
CA THR A 517 11.23 2.24 -19.77
C THR A 517 11.02 0.75 -20.03
N GLN A 518 11.62 -0.13 -19.21
CA GLN A 518 11.62 -1.57 -19.47
C GLN A 518 10.30 -2.24 -19.11
N ARG A 519 9.60 -1.77 -18.06
CA ARG A 519 8.34 -2.36 -17.58
C ARG A 519 7.36 -2.61 -18.72
N TRP A 520 7.13 -1.60 -19.54
CA TRP A 520 6.11 -1.57 -20.59
C TRP A 520 6.41 -2.44 -21.80
N THR A 521 7.58 -3.10 -21.83
CA THR A 521 7.95 -4.10 -22.83
C THR A 521 7.42 -5.50 -22.47
N TYR A 522 7.07 -5.73 -21.20
CA TYR A 522 6.48 -6.98 -20.75
C TYR A 522 5.00 -7.06 -21.11
N TRP A 523 4.57 -8.22 -21.59
CA TRP A 523 3.23 -8.39 -22.14
C TRP A 523 2.14 -8.00 -21.14
N LYS A 524 2.16 -8.55 -19.92
CA LYS A 524 1.14 -8.27 -18.88
C LYS A 524 0.96 -6.80 -18.47
N THR A 525 1.96 -5.94 -18.65
CA THR A 525 1.82 -4.49 -18.33
C THR A 525 1.52 -3.63 -19.55
N SER A 526 1.58 -4.24 -20.74
CA SER A 526 1.37 -3.59 -22.03
C SER A 526 -0.10 -3.63 -22.44
N THR A 527 -0.50 -2.68 -23.30
CA THR A 527 -1.85 -2.64 -23.90
C THR A 527 -2.17 -3.91 -24.70
N ALA A 528 -1.15 -4.65 -25.14
CA ALA A 528 -1.35 -5.90 -25.87
C ALA A 528 -2.01 -7.00 -25.04
N SER A 529 -1.95 -6.91 -23.71
CA SER A 529 -2.47 -7.93 -22.80
C SER A 529 -3.89 -7.68 -22.31
N HIS A 530 -4.51 -6.54 -22.60
CA HIS A 530 -5.81 -6.21 -22.03
C HIS A 530 -6.96 -6.22 -23.05
N SER A 531 -8.18 -6.37 -22.51
CA SER A 531 -9.44 -6.39 -23.26
C SER A 531 -9.87 -4.98 -23.69
N THR A 532 -9.06 -4.31 -24.52
CA THR A 532 -9.26 -2.92 -24.97
C THR A 532 -9.31 -2.75 -26.49
N ILE A 533 -9.57 -1.53 -26.97
CA ILE A 533 -9.34 -1.12 -28.36
C ILE A 533 -8.08 -0.26 -28.41
N SER A 534 -7.17 -0.56 -29.33
CA SER A 534 -5.87 0.12 -29.44
C SER A 534 -5.47 0.30 -30.90
N ASP A 535 -4.45 1.11 -31.16
CA ASP A 535 -3.69 0.96 -32.41
C ASP A 535 -3.04 -0.43 -32.45
N SER A 536 -2.96 -1.01 -33.64
CA SER A 536 -2.29 -2.28 -33.85
C SER A 536 -0.79 -2.15 -33.52
N GLY A 537 -0.31 -2.99 -32.59
CA GLY A 537 1.11 -3.06 -32.22
C GLY A 537 1.65 -1.88 -31.40
N LYS A 538 0.79 -0.98 -30.88
CA LYS A 538 1.24 0.16 -30.06
C LYS A 538 0.61 0.13 -28.67
N ASN A 539 1.43 0.50 -27.69
CA ASN A 539 0.98 0.78 -26.33
C ASN A 539 0.26 2.12 -26.26
N GLN A 540 -0.68 2.23 -25.33
CA GLN A 540 -1.24 3.51 -24.91
C GLN A 540 -0.15 4.40 -24.29
N PRO A 541 -0.31 5.74 -24.32
CA PRO A 541 0.63 6.64 -23.66
C PRO A 541 0.71 6.40 -22.14
N LEU A 542 1.92 6.49 -21.57
CA LEU A 542 2.17 6.27 -20.14
C LEU A 542 1.44 7.27 -19.23
N THR A 543 1.16 8.47 -19.73
CA THR A 543 0.47 9.54 -19.00
C THR A 543 -1.00 9.67 -19.37
N ALA A 544 -1.54 8.75 -20.17
CA ALA A 544 -2.92 8.81 -20.60
C ALA A 544 -3.88 8.75 -19.39
N THR A 545 -4.96 9.52 -19.50
CA THR A 545 -6.08 9.47 -18.56
C THR A 545 -7.39 9.32 -19.30
N ALA A 546 -8.29 8.49 -18.79
CA ALA A 546 -9.57 8.19 -19.42
C ALA A 546 -10.71 8.44 -18.44
N ALA A 547 -11.54 9.44 -18.75
CA ALA A 547 -12.71 9.77 -17.95
C ALA A 547 -13.82 8.72 -18.13
N LEU A 548 -14.50 8.40 -17.04
CA LEU A 548 -15.62 7.45 -17.00
C LEU A 548 -16.94 8.16 -16.80
N ALA A 549 -18.04 7.55 -17.23
CA ALA A 549 -19.40 7.88 -16.82
C ALA A 549 -20.27 6.62 -16.72
N VAL A 550 -21.26 6.65 -15.83
CA VAL A 550 -22.30 5.61 -15.69
C VAL A 550 -23.64 6.30 -15.93
N PRO A 551 -24.03 6.53 -17.20
CA PRO A 551 -25.25 7.29 -17.54
C PRO A 551 -26.55 6.59 -17.14
N SER A 552 -26.52 5.30 -16.86
CA SER A 552 -27.66 4.53 -16.34
C SER A 552 -27.19 3.35 -15.49
N PRO A 553 -28.05 2.72 -14.67
CA PRO A 553 -27.67 1.52 -13.91
C PRO A 553 -27.17 0.36 -14.77
N THR A 554 -27.48 0.32 -16.06
CA THR A 554 -27.03 -0.74 -16.97
C THR A 554 -26.04 -0.25 -18.02
N GLY A 555 -25.55 0.99 -17.94
CA GLY A 555 -24.70 1.58 -18.97
C GLY A 555 -23.49 2.31 -18.40
N ALA A 556 -22.32 2.05 -18.97
CA ALA A 556 -21.06 2.74 -18.67
C ALA A 556 -20.37 3.19 -19.96
N VAL A 557 -19.61 4.29 -19.89
CA VAL A 557 -18.81 4.80 -21.01
C VAL A 557 -17.46 5.31 -20.50
N VAL A 558 -16.42 5.10 -21.30
CA VAL A 558 -15.07 5.61 -21.08
C VAL A 558 -14.60 6.39 -22.31
N ASP A 559 -14.00 7.55 -22.07
CA ASP A 559 -13.36 8.38 -23.11
C ASP A 559 -11.90 7.96 -23.28
N LEU A 560 -11.58 7.40 -24.44
CA LEU A 560 -10.27 6.85 -24.79
C LEU A 560 -9.44 7.80 -25.63
N ARG A 561 -9.82 9.07 -25.82
CA ARG A 561 -9.06 9.98 -26.70
C ARG A 561 -7.60 10.16 -26.27
N ALA A 562 -7.32 10.17 -24.97
CA ALA A 562 -5.94 10.22 -24.47
C ALA A 562 -5.19 8.89 -24.62
N ALA A 563 -5.90 7.76 -24.64
CA ALA A 563 -5.35 6.43 -24.89
C ALA A 563 -5.11 6.19 -26.40
N LEU A 564 -5.89 6.86 -27.25
CA LEU A 564 -5.84 6.86 -28.71
C LEU A 564 -5.57 8.29 -29.23
N PRO A 565 -4.37 8.85 -28.97
CA PRO A 565 -4.06 10.23 -29.33
C PRO A 565 -4.29 10.48 -30.83
N GLY A 566 -4.78 11.68 -31.15
CA GLY A 566 -5.13 12.08 -32.53
C GLY A 566 -6.56 11.73 -32.98
N THR A 567 -7.33 11.02 -32.17
CA THR A 567 -8.78 10.83 -32.43
C THR A 567 -9.59 12.08 -32.07
N THR A 568 -10.61 12.39 -32.86
CA THR A 568 -11.61 13.44 -32.53
C THR A 568 -12.71 12.89 -31.62
N LYS A 569 -12.97 11.58 -31.73
CA LYS A 569 -13.88 10.82 -30.86
C LYS A 569 -13.28 9.44 -30.62
N ALA A 570 -13.24 9.00 -29.37
CA ALA A 570 -12.91 7.63 -29.02
C ALA A 570 -13.69 7.25 -27.76
N LEU A 571 -14.89 6.69 -27.92
CA LEU A 571 -15.74 6.28 -26.81
C LEU A 571 -15.89 4.76 -26.81
N ARG A 572 -15.67 4.14 -25.67
CA ARG A 572 -16.04 2.74 -25.42
C ARG A 572 -17.18 2.71 -24.41
N SER A 573 -18.23 1.97 -24.70
CA SER A 573 -19.41 1.87 -23.83
C SER A 573 -19.85 0.43 -23.63
N ALA A 574 -20.25 0.09 -22.42
CA ALA A 574 -20.81 -1.20 -22.06
C ALA A 574 -22.27 -1.01 -21.64
N ALA A 575 -23.18 -1.81 -22.20
CA ALA A 575 -24.60 -1.81 -21.86
C ALA A 575 -25.06 -3.23 -21.48
N LEU A 576 -25.38 -3.45 -20.20
CA LEU A 576 -26.00 -4.68 -19.72
C LEU A 576 -27.41 -4.81 -20.26
N THR A 577 -27.76 -6.01 -20.71
CA THR A 577 -29.08 -6.37 -21.22
C THR A 577 -29.60 -7.64 -20.52
N THR A 578 -30.88 -7.93 -20.70
CA THR A 578 -31.49 -9.17 -20.19
C THR A 578 -30.80 -10.42 -20.75
N ALA A 579 -30.30 -10.37 -21.98
CA ALA A 579 -29.61 -11.49 -22.63
C ALA A 579 -28.12 -11.57 -22.27
N GLY A 580 -27.44 -10.43 -22.11
CA GLY A 580 -26.01 -10.39 -21.81
C GLY A 580 -25.47 -8.97 -21.76
N VAL A 581 -24.51 -8.62 -22.61
CA VAL A 581 -23.89 -7.28 -22.64
C VAL A 581 -23.51 -6.87 -24.04
N ASN A 582 -23.69 -5.58 -24.36
CA ASN A 582 -23.19 -4.98 -25.60
C ASN A 582 -21.99 -4.10 -25.27
N LEU A 583 -20.87 -4.30 -25.96
CA LEU A 583 -19.70 -3.43 -25.90
C LEU A 583 -19.58 -2.67 -27.23
N THR A 584 -19.72 -1.35 -27.18
CA THR A 584 -19.70 -0.49 -28.36
C THR A 584 -18.51 0.46 -28.33
N ASP A 585 -17.70 0.42 -29.38
CA ASP A 585 -16.58 1.32 -29.64
C ASP A 585 -16.94 2.30 -30.77
N SER A 586 -16.97 3.60 -30.48
CA SER A 586 -17.25 4.67 -31.44
C SER A 586 -16.00 5.53 -31.62
N ILE A 587 -15.31 5.35 -32.74
CA ILE A 587 -14.04 6.01 -33.05
C ILE A 587 -14.20 6.90 -34.29
N GLN A 588 -13.66 8.11 -34.21
CA GLN A 588 -13.47 9.03 -35.33
C GLN A 588 -12.04 9.58 -35.28
N THR A 589 -11.35 9.50 -36.42
CA THR A 589 -9.97 9.95 -36.58
C THR A 589 -9.82 10.69 -37.92
N PRO A 590 -9.05 11.80 -37.97
CA PRO A 590 -8.83 12.54 -39.21
C PRO A 590 -8.04 11.76 -40.27
N GLN A 591 -7.20 10.81 -39.86
CA GLN A 591 -6.36 9.99 -40.73
C GLN A 591 -6.70 8.50 -40.56
N PRO A 592 -6.65 7.67 -41.62
CA PRO A 592 -6.87 6.23 -41.53
C PRO A 592 -5.90 5.57 -40.52
N ARG A 593 -6.41 4.66 -39.69
CA ARG A 593 -5.64 3.94 -38.67
C ARG A 593 -5.98 2.46 -38.64
N ASP A 594 -4.97 1.64 -38.39
CA ASP A 594 -5.16 0.21 -38.19
C ASP A 594 -5.44 -0.05 -36.71
N LEU A 595 -6.70 -0.28 -36.38
CA LEU A 595 -7.15 -0.54 -35.02
C LEU A 595 -7.21 -2.04 -34.73
N ARG A 596 -7.07 -2.38 -33.45
CA ARG A 596 -7.22 -3.73 -32.91
C ARG A 596 -8.24 -3.68 -31.78
N TRP A 597 -9.36 -4.37 -31.96
CA TRP A 597 -10.28 -4.68 -30.87
C TRP A 597 -9.92 -6.06 -30.30
N GLN A 598 -9.78 -6.18 -28.98
CA GLN A 598 -9.38 -7.44 -28.35
C GLN A 598 -10.14 -7.68 -27.06
N ILE A 599 -10.38 -8.96 -26.77
CA ILE A 599 -10.68 -9.46 -25.43
C ILE A 599 -9.72 -10.58 -25.03
N VAL A 600 -9.61 -10.81 -23.73
CA VAL A 600 -8.80 -11.86 -23.12
C VAL A 600 -9.71 -12.80 -22.34
N THR A 601 -9.54 -14.10 -22.56
CA THR A 601 -10.34 -15.14 -21.90
C THR A 601 -9.49 -16.37 -21.62
N ASP A 602 -9.81 -17.13 -20.58
CA ASP A 602 -9.32 -18.48 -20.33
C ASP A 602 -10.29 -19.56 -20.84
N ALA A 603 -11.38 -19.17 -21.52
CA ALA A 603 -12.30 -20.07 -22.19
C ALA A 603 -11.67 -20.65 -23.48
N THR A 604 -12.17 -21.81 -23.90
CA THR A 604 -11.88 -22.33 -25.24
C THR A 604 -12.66 -21.53 -26.27
N VAL A 605 -12.00 -21.05 -27.33
CA VAL A 605 -12.60 -20.20 -28.35
C VAL A 605 -12.68 -20.91 -29.70
N THR A 606 -13.85 -20.89 -30.31
CA THR A 606 -14.07 -21.34 -31.69
C THR A 606 -14.68 -20.22 -32.52
N ILE A 607 -14.18 -19.99 -33.73
CA ILE A 607 -14.69 -18.97 -34.66
C ILE A 607 -15.47 -19.64 -35.79
N THR A 608 -16.63 -19.09 -36.12
CA THR A 608 -17.45 -19.53 -37.26
C THR A 608 -17.98 -18.29 -37.99
N GLY A 609 -17.45 -18.04 -39.19
CA GLY A 609 -17.71 -16.81 -39.94
C GLY A 609 -17.26 -15.58 -39.13
N THR A 610 -18.19 -14.69 -38.82
CA THR A 610 -17.96 -13.47 -38.03
C THR A 610 -18.34 -13.61 -36.55
N GLN A 611 -18.66 -14.81 -36.08
CA GLN A 611 -19.03 -15.10 -34.70
C GLN A 611 -17.90 -15.85 -33.97
N ALA A 612 -17.68 -15.51 -32.70
CA ALA A 612 -16.87 -16.30 -31.78
C ALA A 612 -17.76 -16.98 -30.72
N THR A 613 -17.42 -18.22 -30.37
CA THR A 613 -18.07 -18.99 -29.31
C THR A 613 -17.03 -19.36 -28.26
N LEU A 614 -17.27 -18.96 -27.02
CA LEU A 614 -16.45 -19.24 -25.85
C LEU A 614 -17.10 -20.37 -25.05
N ASN A 615 -16.33 -21.38 -24.67
CA ASN A 615 -16.79 -22.49 -23.84
C ASN A 615 -15.97 -22.60 -22.55
N LYS A 616 -16.64 -22.57 -21.40
CA LYS A 616 -16.03 -22.66 -20.07
C LYS A 616 -17.02 -23.23 -19.07
N SER A 617 -16.57 -24.16 -18.22
CA SER A 617 -17.39 -24.78 -17.16
C SER A 617 -18.72 -25.36 -17.64
N GLY A 618 -18.74 -25.98 -18.83
CA GLY A 618 -19.96 -26.53 -19.44
C GLY A 618 -20.97 -25.49 -19.92
N GLN A 619 -20.61 -24.21 -19.89
CA GLN A 619 -21.43 -23.11 -20.39
C GLN A 619 -20.83 -22.55 -21.68
N THR A 620 -21.66 -21.83 -22.44
CA THR A 620 -21.29 -21.20 -23.71
C THR A 620 -21.65 -19.72 -23.69
N LEU A 621 -20.76 -18.89 -24.21
CA LEU A 621 -21.00 -17.48 -24.51
C LEU A 621 -20.70 -17.22 -25.98
N THR A 622 -21.63 -16.58 -26.69
CA THR A 622 -21.48 -16.19 -28.09
C THR A 622 -21.16 -14.71 -28.20
N ILE A 623 -20.27 -14.35 -29.13
CA ILE A 623 -19.90 -12.98 -29.44
C ILE A 623 -20.16 -12.73 -30.93
N THR A 624 -21.05 -11.79 -31.21
CA THR A 624 -21.37 -11.33 -32.58
C THR A 624 -21.02 -9.87 -32.76
N PHE A 625 -20.45 -9.53 -33.92
CA PHE A 625 -20.04 -8.17 -34.24
C PHE A 625 -20.98 -7.51 -35.25
N THR A 626 -21.39 -6.28 -34.97
CA THR A 626 -22.14 -5.43 -35.89
C THR A 626 -21.40 -4.11 -36.09
N GLY A 627 -21.39 -3.58 -37.32
CA GLY A 627 -20.65 -2.36 -37.66
C GLY A 627 -19.15 -2.56 -37.91
N ALA A 628 -18.69 -3.81 -37.96
CA ALA A 628 -17.33 -4.13 -38.43
C ALA A 628 -17.24 -3.89 -39.96
N PRO A 629 -16.16 -3.27 -40.47
CA PRO A 629 -15.96 -3.13 -41.90
C PRO A 629 -15.72 -4.51 -42.56
N PRO A 630 -15.99 -4.66 -43.86
CA PRO A 630 -15.73 -5.91 -44.59
C PRO A 630 -14.27 -6.38 -44.55
N THR A 631 -13.34 -5.46 -44.32
CA THR A 631 -11.90 -5.73 -44.19
C THR A 631 -11.50 -6.25 -42.81
N ALA A 632 -12.43 -6.33 -41.86
CA ALA A 632 -12.13 -6.80 -40.51
C ALA A 632 -11.87 -8.30 -40.48
N GLN A 633 -10.88 -8.74 -39.69
CA GLN A 633 -10.57 -10.16 -39.52
C GLN A 633 -10.62 -10.57 -38.06
N LEU A 634 -11.45 -11.58 -37.77
CA LEU A 634 -11.60 -12.14 -36.44
C LEU A 634 -10.66 -13.35 -36.30
N THR A 635 -9.85 -13.35 -35.26
CA THR A 635 -8.87 -14.39 -34.96
C THR A 635 -8.87 -14.74 -33.48
N ALA A 636 -8.53 -15.98 -33.16
CA ALA A 636 -8.32 -16.45 -31.79
C ALA A 636 -6.94 -17.11 -31.72
N ALA A 637 -6.08 -16.64 -30.81
CA ALA A 637 -4.73 -17.16 -30.65
C ALA A 637 -4.39 -17.33 -29.16
N PRO A 638 -3.55 -18.32 -28.80
CA PRO A 638 -3.01 -18.40 -27.45
C PRO A 638 -2.27 -17.11 -27.06
N ALA A 639 -2.47 -16.65 -25.84
CA ALA A 639 -1.70 -15.53 -25.32
C ALA A 639 -0.26 -15.94 -24.98
N PRO A 640 0.69 -15.00 -24.94
CA PRO A 640 2.08 -15.28 -24.57
C PRO A 640 2.27 -15.73 -23.10
N GLU A 641 1.37 -15.32 -22.20
CA GLU A 641 1.42 -15.66 -20.78
C GLU A 641 0.09 -16.22 -20.28
N THR A 642 0.08 -16.67 -19.04
CA THR A 642 -1.08 -17.24 -18.34
C THR A 642 -1.78 -16.21 -17.45
N SER A 643 -3.00 -16.54 -17.01
CA SER A 643 -3.72 -15.75 -16.00
C SER A 643 -2.98 -15.74 -14.66
N SER A 644 -3.45 -14.93 -13.72
CA SER A 644 -2.99 -14.94 -12.32
C SER A 644 -3.18 -16.29 -11.61
N THR A 645 -4.06 -17.16 -12.11
CA THR A 645 -4.30 -18.53 -11.60
C THR A 645 -3.50 -19.60 -12.36
N GLY A 646 -2.69 -19.21 -13.34
CA GLY A 646 -1.92 -20.12 -14.20
C GLY A 646 -2.73 -20.72 -15.36
N ALA A 647 -3.97 -20.28 -15.58
CA ALA A 647 -4.78 -20.73 -16.70
C ALA A 647 -4.23 -20.24 -18.04
N LYS A 648 -4.33 -21.08 -19.09
CA LYS A 648 -3.99 -20.67 -20.45
C LYS A 648 -4.97 -19.60 -20.92
N LEU A 649 -4.45 -18.52 -21.47
CA LEU A 649 -5.23 -17.42 -22.01
C LEU A 649 -5.34 -17.52 -23.54
N THR A 650 -6.46 -17.04 -24.07
CA THR A 650 -6.74 -16.86 -25.49
C THR A 650 -7.05 -15.38 -25.74
N LEU A 651 -6.44 -14.82 -26.78
CA LEU A 651 -6.72 -13.51 -27.31
C LEU A 651 -7.69 -13.65 -28.48
N LEU A 652 -8.93 -13.20 -28.30
CA LEU A 652 -9.87 -13.03 -29.40
C LEU A 652 -9.73 -11.60 -29.92
N THR A 653 -9.29 -11.47 -31.17
CA THR A 653 -8.89 -10.20 -31.79
C THR A 653 -9.67 -9.97 -33.07
N LEU A 654 -10.27 -8.79 -33.20
CA LEU A 654 -10.82 -8.28 -34.45
C LEU A 654 -9.90 -7.15 -34.95
N THR A 655 -9.18 -7.41 -36.04
CA THR A 655 -8.37 -6.39 -36.72
C THR A 655 -9.26 -5.51 -37.57
N LEU A 656 -8.99 -4.21 -37.57
CA LEU A 656 -9.81 -3.18 -38.21
C LEU A 656 -8.87 -2.26 -39.01
N PRO A 657 -8.52 -2.62 -40.26
CA PRO A 657 -7.57 -1.83 -41.04
C PRO A 657 -8.20 -0.56 -41.60
N GLN A 658 -7.41 0.51 -41.71
CA GLN A 658 -7.74 1.76 -42.41
C GLN A 658 -9.02 2.46 -41.92
N ILE A 659 -9.25 2.50 -40.61
CA ILE A 659 -10.43 3.12 -40.00
C ILE A 659 -10.27 4.64 -39.93
N THR A 660 -11.24 5.37 -40.47
CA THR A 660 -11.46 6.80 -40.21
C THR A 660 -12.66 7.03 -39.30
N THR A 661 -13.72 6.23 -39.47
CA THR A 661 -14.91 6.23 -38.62
C THR A 661 -15.38 4.79 -38.41
N THR A 662 -15.70 4.42 -37.17
CA THR A 662 -16.38 3.17 -36.88
C THR A 662 -17.31 3.32 -35.69
N THR A 663 -18.41 2.56 -35.72
CA THR A 663 -19.23 2.26 -34.53
C THR A 663 -19.41 0.75 -34.50
N LEU A 664 -18.44 0.09 -33.86
CA LEU A 664 -18.39 -1.35 -33.72
C LEU A 664 -19.13 -1.75 -32.44
N THR A 665 -20.04 -2.70 -32.54
CA THR A 665 -20.68 -3.31 -31.35
C THR A 665 -20.42 -4.81 -31.32
N ALA A 666 -19.81 -5.28 -30.23
CA ALA A 666 -19.70 -6.68 -29.87
C ALA A 666 -20.82 -7.04 -28.88
N THR A 667 -21.67 -7.99 -29.26
CA THR A 667 -22.79 -8.47 -28.43
C THR A 667 -22.45 -9.82 -27.85
N PHE A 668 -22.44 -9.92 -26.52
CA PHE A 668 -22.12 -11.12 -25.74
C PHE A 668 -23.43 -11.73 -25.21
N LYS A 669 -23.73 -12.99 -25.56
CA LYS A 669 -24.98 -13.68 -25.20
C LYS A 669 -24.78 -15.12 -24.76
#